data_AF-A0AAX6F844-F1
#
_entry.id   AF-A0AAX6F844-F1
#
_cell.length_a   1.000
_cell.length_b   1.000
_cell.length_c   1.000
_cell.angle_alpha   90.00
_cell.angle_beta   90.00
_cell.angle_gamma   90.00
#
_symmetry.space_group_name_H-M   'P 1'
#
loop_
_entity.id
_entity.type
_entity.pdbx_description
1 polymer ?
#
loop_
_entity_poly.entity_id
_entity_poly.type
_entity_poly.pdbx_seq_one_letter_code
_entity_poly.pdbx_strand_id
1 'polypeptide(L)'
;MAQSAGKSTPATALDSINRILPEIIAGGGASGDEEAYCWDPPRRFSGFAKRLQLLVHGLSRSADLSLPAVSTSLRGIAADLDLSRRPLSAYRSRSRIHVLINCIPLCSSLRDISVSLSSWLALLDSSLIPLPDLRKKAADLSADMQNPNIKVTENEERVYCTLQKEAEVRQTSKAVQSAIIMDLARALGMDSGDRGRLSEQIKLLRSDLVVSSTVEERRILMSLEKIFDSWSATPCVAEECTSSDFEEDAQIPPFKNFLCPLTKEVMKDPVVVESSQTYERTAIKCWFDRCLGDARDPTCPVTGQVLDNLELKPNIGLKGAIEEWVNRNVELQIKSALNCLGEVGSTPMGTVDTMLDNVYRISEEYPESRYKVRNAGVVGLVVRMLKDQSERMGSQLRCKALMAMFSMAKDEESKIIMVEEGMTRLAIRSLTASLEKEREYALRLLLEFSSEGGYCRKLAFEKGALVLLSSMTTNLEYPTLSNLAEEILKNMEMIDENVEHLAMAGRYQPLLTRLCKGTEDVKVQIAILIGKIPLTDDGKDYIARKGGRVLIDMLSSSLEGRESSLQALYNLSTLDDNATVLVDFGLLPALTNILFAMPDCSSDIKVLSASTIANILSNSGHWELAPADKDGHPMQSEFIIHRLLELLTLSSGKCQAAVIHILWGIAASPQASDLAATHIRSAGGIAAIVQYLDHMEPDLRTRALKLVNLLSEKMGQVLVEELRDSNKLPYLKEKLLDPQFDFGERAEIVCILARLPFSIDEVKTILGPVVLRWAVSKLKEQKPSSYGKNSASTRRMVEGLLGLLLHYARNPDTELLALVQEYHFMNIFCEHISNRSHERAKQKASFGLKYLSESSRLPSLTANSDPQPPSGFCVPLVFICSKKSMAPVSCPLHSIACEEDSSFCLLRGNAIKPLVELLNDENTQVQIAAVEALSTVVSDSQSLKNAAEELEQFGLFDAVINLFKEVRPGELQERLITMVESFSRVETILQDYSTDQHLVRALVEALRHGNSNTKRHAQDALTNLRQISGVGGKSSNPSRVKKSNR
;
A
#
# COMPACT_ATOMS: atom_id res chain seq x y z
N MET A 1 -55.99 -12.22 -64.81
CA MET A 1 -57.37 -11.73 -64.59
C MET A 1 -57.27 -10.34 -63.99
N ALA A 2 -57.58 -9.33 -64.80
CA ALA A 2 -57.73 -7.95 -64.36
C ALA A 2 -59.18 -7.75 -63.89
N GLN A 3 -59.38 -7.25 -62.67
CA GLN A 3 -60.51 -6.40 -62.21
C GLN A 3 -60.57 -6.36 -60.67
N SER A 4 -60.07 -5.27 -60.08
CA SER A 4 -60.65 -4.49 -58.96
C SER A 4 -59.55 -3.63 -58.28
N ALA A 5 -58.87 -2.79 -59.07
CA ALA A 5 -57.97 -1.77 -58.53
C ALA A 5 -58.82 -0.60 -57.99
N GLY A 6 -59.24 -0.68 -56.74
CA GLY A 6 -59.71 0.49 -55.99
C GLY A 6 -58.56 1.50 -55.90
N LYS A 7 -58.80 2.75 -56.27
CA LYS A 7 -57.82 3.85 -56.20
C LYS A 7 -57.41 4.07 -54.74
N SER A 8 -56.38 3.36 -54.27
CA SER A 8 -55.74 3.61 -52.98
C SER A 8 -54.92 4.89 -53.08
N THR A 9 -55.22 5.86 -52.22
CA THR A 9 -54.42 7.07 -52.07
C THR A 9 -53.07 6.72 -51.43
N PRO A 10 -51.99 7.50 -51.64
CA PRO A 10 -50.70 7.26 -50.99
C PRO A 10 -50.81 7.19 -49.45
N ALA A 11 -51.78 7.90 -48.87
CA ALA A 11 -52.12 7.80 -47.45
C ALA A 11 -52.61 6.39 -47.04
N THR A 12 -53.45 5.73 -47.83
CA THR A 12 -53.92 4.37 -47.48
C THR A 12 -52.86 3.30 -47.65
N ALA A 13 -51.90 3.49 -48.56
CA ALA A 13 -50.72 2.62 -48.67
C ALA A 13 -49.83 2.75 -47.43
N LEU A 14 -49.59 3.98 -46.97
CA LEU A 14 -48.80 4.29 -45.78
C LEU A 14 -49.46 3.73 -44.50
N ASP A 15 -50.78 3.89 -44.36
CA ASP A 15 -51.55 3.30 -43.26
C ASP A 15 -51.46 1.77 -43.26
N SER A 16 -51.52 1.14 -44.44
CA SER A 16 -51.35 -0.31 -44.57
C SER A 16 -49.96 -0.77 -44.13
N ILE A 17 -48.90 -0.05 -44.50
CA ILE A 17 -47.53 -0.35 -44.06
C ILE A 17 -47.40 -0.21 -42.54
N ASN A 18 -47.92 0.88 -41.97
CA ASN A 18 -47.87 1.12 -40.52
C ASN A 18 -48.69 0.10 -39.71
N ARG A 19 -49.70 -0.52 -40.32
CA ARG A 19 -50.44 -1.64 -39.72
C ARG A 19 -49.69 -2.98 -39.84
N ILE A 20 -49.08 -3.27 -40.99
CA ILE A 20 -48.43 -4.56 -41.25
C ILE A 20 -47.09 -4.68 -40.51
N LEU A 21 -46.28 -3.61 -40.46
CA LEU A 21 -44.93 -3.68 -39.89
C LEU A 21 -44.90 -4.09 -38.41
N PRO A 22 -45.76 -3.56 -37.51
CA PRO A 22 -45.82 -4.01 -36.13
C PRO A 22 -46.17 -5.50 -36.00
N GLU A 23 -47.05 -6.04 -36.85
CA GLU A 23 -47.39 -7.48 -36.85
C GLU A 23 -46.18 -8.34 -37.23
N ILE A 24 -45.35 -7.88 -38.18
CA ILE A 24 -44.12 -8.56 -38.59
C ILE A 24 -43.05 -8.48 -37.47
N ILE A 25 -42.95 -7.33 -36.80
CA ILE A 25 -41.95 -7.05 -35.78
C ILE A 25 -42.27 -7.75 -34.44
N ALA A 26 -43.53 -7.72 -33.99
CA ALA A 26 -43.96 -8.25 -32.70
C ALA A 26 -43.87 -9.77 -32.61
N GLY A 27 -44.08 -10.49 -33.71
CA GLY A 27 -43.92 -11.95 -33.74
C GLY A 27 -42.47 -12.44 -33.75
N GLY A 28 -41.48 -11.56 -33.52
CA GLY A 28 -40.08 -11.90 -33.31
C GLY A 28 -39.70 -12.11 -31.84
N GLY A 29 -40.61 -11.87 -30.89
CA GLY A 29 -40.40 -12.17 -29.47
C GLY A 29 -41.60 -11.79 -28.61
N ALA A 30 -42.29 -12.80 -28.06
CA ALA A 30 -43.06 -12.75 -26.81
C ALA A 30 -43.80 -14.09 -26.55
N SER A 31 -43.21 -14.97 -25.73
CA SER A 31 -43.88 -15.75 -24.67
C SER A 31 -42.83 -16.53 -23.88
N GLY A 32 -42.71 -16.23 -22.58
CA GLY A 32 -41.55 -16.48 -21.72
C GLY A 32 -41.25 -17.91 -21.29
N ASP A 33 -41.55 -18.94 -22.09
CA ASP A 33 -41.11 -20.33 -21.83
C ASP A 33 -40.59 -21.06 -23.10
N GLU A 34 -40.54 -20.39 -24.26
CA GLU A 34 -40.10 -20.98 -25.55
C GLU A 34 -38.88 -20.26 -26.19
N GLU A 35 -38.00 -19.64 -25.41
CA GLU A 35 -36.81 -18.93 -25.93
C GLU A 35 -35.72 -19.84 -26.54
N ALA A 36 -35.88 -21.16 -26.52
CA ALA A 36 -34.82 -22.11 -26.88
C ALA A 36 -34.62 -22.37 -28.39
N TYR A 37 -35.54 -21.96 -29.29
CA TYR A 37 -35.35 -22.16 -30.74
C TYR A 37 -36.12 -21.14 -31.60
N CYS A 38 -35.41 -20.24 -32.28
CA CYS A 38 -36.00 -19.21 -33.15
C CYS A 38 -35.39 -19.34 -34.56
N TRP A 39 -36.24 -19.56 -35.57
CA TRP A 39 -35.81 -19.70 -36.98
C TRP A 39 -35.10 -18.42 -37.48
N ASP A 40 -33.94 -18.56 -38.10
CA ASP A 40 -33.17 -17.41 -38.63
C ASP A 40 -33.90 -16.65 -39.76
N PRO A 41 -34.59 -17.31 -40.73
CA PRO A 41 -35.26 -16.60 -41.82
C PRO A 41 -36.28 -15.52 -41.40
N PRO A 42 -37.26 -15.79 -40.52
CA PRO A 42 -38.19 -14.75 -40.06
C PRO A 42 -37.51 -13.71 -39.16
N ARG A 43 -36.48 -14.08 -38.40
CA ARG A 43 -35.69 -13.15 -37.57
C ARG A 43 -34.98 -12.11 -38.44
N ARG A 44 -34.27 -12.55 -39.48
CA ARG A 44 -33.57 -11.68 -40.44
C ARG A 44 -34.54 -10.75 -41.19
N PHE A 45 -35.67 -11.29 -41.66
CA PHE A 45 -36.71 -10.50 -42.32
C PHE A 45 -37.32 -9.45 -41.38
N SER A 46 -37.56 -9.79 -40.10
CA SER A 46 -38.03 -8.82 -39.10
C SER A 46 -37.04 -7.68 -38.85
N GLY A 47 -35.73 -7.93 -38.97
CA GLY A 47 -34.68 -6.91 -38.89
C GLY A 47 -34.79 -5.88 -40.02
N PHE A 48 -35.06 -6.33 -41.25
CA PHE A 48 -35.37 -5.44 -42.37
C PHE A 48 -36.66 -4.65 -42.13
N ALA A 49 -37.72 -5.30 -41.64
CA ALA A 49 -38.98 -4.64 -41.31
C ALA A 49 -38.84 -3.53 -40.26
N LYS A 50 -38.01 -3.73 -39.22
CA LYS A 50 -37.70 -2.69 -38.20
C LYS A 50 -37.03 -1.47 -38.83
N ARG A 51 -36.05 -1.68 -39.71
CA ARG A 51 -35.35 -0.58 -40.41
C ARG A 51 -36.28 0.13 -41.39
N LEU A 52 -37.14 -0.61 -42.08
CA LEU A 52 -38.18 -0.07 -42.94
C LEU A 52 -39.19 0.78 -42.16
N GLN A 53 -39.57 0.38 -40.94
CA GLN A 53 -40.45 1.16 -40.07
C GLN A 53 -39.86 2.52 -39.72
N LEU A 54 -38.57 2.58 -39.40
CA LEU A 54 -37.88 3.84 -39.12
C LEU A 54 -37.84 4.77 -40.33
N LEU A 55 -37.64 4.21 -41.53
CA LEU A 55 -37.70 4.95 -42.79
C LEU A 55 -39.09 5.52 -43.06
N VAL A 56 -40.13 4.69 -42.91
CA VAL A 56 -41.54 5.06 -43.13
C VAL A 56 -41.99 6.15 -42.16
N HIS A 57 -41.56 6.08 -40.88
CA HIS A 57 -41.83 7.13 -39.89
C HIS A 57 -41.14 8.46 -40.23
N GLY A 58 -39.92 8.39 -40.76
CA GLY A 58 -39.20 9.57 -41.26
C GLY A 58 -39.89 10.21 -42.46
N LEU A 59 -40.34 9.41 -43.43
CA LEU A 59 -41.06 9.87 -44.62
C LEU A 59 -42.38 10.56 -44.28
N SER A 60 -43.12 10.00 -43.31
CA SER A 60 -44.40 10.55 -42.83
C SER A 60 -44.27 11.96 -42.24
N ARG A 61 -43.06 12.34 -41.77
CA ARG A 61 -42.80 13.64 -41.14
C ARG A 61 -42.20 14.70 -42.08
N SER A 62 -41.69 14.32 -43.24
CA SER A 62 -40.75 15.18 -43.99
C SER A 62 -40.91 15.20 -45.52
N ALA A 63 -41.67 14.29 -46.13
CA ALA A 63 -41.79 14.21 -47.58
C ALA A 63 -43.20 14.56 -48.10
N ASP A 64 -43.27 15.23 -49.25
CA ASP A 64 -44.54 15.43 -49.98
C ASP A 64 -44.95 14.11 -50.64
N LEU A 65 -45.93 13.44 -50.03
CA LEU A 65 -46.47 12.14 -50.45
C LEU A 65 -47.16 12.18 -51.82
N SER A 66 -47.33 13.36 -52.43
CA SER A 66 -47.97 13.55 -53.73
C SER A 66 -47.08 13.20 -54.94
N LEU A 67 -45.77 13.01 -54.74
CA LEU A 67 -44.84 12.62 -55.81
C LEU A 67 -45.18 11.22 -56.39
N PRO A 68 -45.34 11.07 -57.72
CA PRO A 68 -45.75 9.80 -58.34
C PRO A 68 -44.82 8.61 -58.04
N ALA A 69 -43.51 8.85 -57.96
CA ALA A 69 -42.52 7.83 -57.67
C ALA A 69 -42.56 7.37 -56.20
N VAL A 70 -42.77 8.29 -55.26
CA VAL A 70 -42.97 7.99 -53.83
C VAL A 70 -44.28 7.22 -53.62
N SER A 71 -45.36 7.67 -54.25
CA SER A 71 -46.67 6.98 -54.21
C SER A 71 -46.62 5.57 -54.80
N THR A 72 -45.86 5.36 -55.87
CA THR A 72 -45.68 4.02 -56.48
C THR A 72 -44.81 3.12 -55.60
N SER A 73 -43.73 3.64 -55.04
CA SER A 73 -42.85 2.91 -54.12
C SER A 73 -43.58 2.46 -52.86
N LEU A 74 -44.37 3.35 -52.23
CA LEU A 74 -45.15 3.02 -51.04
C LEU A 74 -46.24 1.96 -51.33
N ARG A 75 -46.89 2.00 -52.50
CA ARG A 75 -47.85 0.96 -52.88
C ARG A 75 -47.18 -0.40 -53.12
N GLY A 76 -46.01 -0.40 -53.76
CA GLY A 76 -45.22 -1.62 -53.96
C GLY A 76 -44.77 -2.23 -52.64
N ILE A 77 -44.22 -1.41 -51.73
CA ILE A 77 -43.83 -1.83 -50.39
C ILE A 77 -45.03 -2.40 -49.61
N ALA A 78 -46.19 -1.74 -49.65
CA ALA A 78 -47.39 -2.23 -48.97
C ALA A 78 -47.85 -3.60 -49.48
N ALA A 79 -47.79 -3.82 -50.80
CA ALA A 79 -48.18 -5.09 -51.41
C ALA A 79 -47.22 -6.23 -51.05
N ASP A 80 -45.91 -5.99 -51.13
CA ASP A 80 -44.90 -7.03 -50.83
C ASP A 80 -44.83 -7.36 -49.33
N LEU A 81 -45.05 -6.38 -48.46
CA LEU A 81 -45.22 -6.63 -47.02
C LEU A 81 -46.47 -7.48 -46.75
N ASP A 82 -47.57 -7.28 -47.48
CA ASP A 82 -48.76 -8.12 -47.34
C ASP A 82 -48.51 -9.56 -47.81
N LEU A 83 -47.75 -9.75 -48.89
CA LEU A 83 -47.31 -11.06 -49.37
C LEU A 83 -46.46 -11.81 -48.32
N SER A 84 -45.67 -11.08 -47.51
CA SER A 84 -44.82 -11.67 -46.46
C SER A 84 -45.61 -12.32 -45.31
N ARG A 85 -46.90 -11.98 -45.13
CA ARG A 85 -47.72 -12.52 -44.05
C ARG A 85 -47.89 -14.03 -44.12
N ARG A 86 -48.00 -14.60 -45.33
CA ARG A 86 -48.18 -16.05 -45.53
C ARG A 86 -46.95 -16.87 -45.10
N PRO A 87 -45.72 -16.59 -45.58
CA PRO A 87 -44.56 -17.33 -45.10
C PRO A 87 -44.29 -17.07 -43.61
N LEU A 88 -44.49 -15.85 -43.12
CA LEU A 88 -44.29 -15.54 -41.69
C LEU A 88 -45.31 -16.21 -40.77
N SER A 89 -46.57 -16.38 -41.20
CA SER A 89 -47.56 -17.10 -40.40
C SER A 89 -47.24 -18.58 -40.30
N ALA A 90 -46.67 -19.19 -41.36
CA ALA A 90 -46.22 -20.57 -41.32
C ALA A 90 -45.16 -20.81 -40.23
N TYR A 91 -44.20 -19.89 -40.04
CA TYR A 91 -43.22 -19.97 -38.97
C TYR A 91 -43.79 -19.77 -37.55
N ARG A 92 -44.96 -19.17 -37.41
CA ARG A 92 -45.56 -18.78 -36.11
C ARG A 92 -46.63 -19.73 -35.62
N SER A 93 -47.50 -20.20 -36.52
CA SER A 93 -48.74 -20.90 -36.15
C SER A 93 -48.77 -22.36 -36.56
N ARG A 94 -47.75 -22.85 -37.28
CA ARG A 94 -47.64 -24.26 -37.69
C ARG A 94 -46.62 -24.97 -36.80
N SER A 95 -46.71 -26.29 -36.73
CA SER A 95 -45.73 -27.17 -36.10
C SER A 95 -44.34 -26.96 -36.69
N ARG A 96 -43.32 -27.17 -35.85
CA ARG A 96 -41.93 -27.00 -36.26
C ARG A 96 -41.52 -28.00 -37.34
N ILE A 97 -42.14 -29.19 -37.35
CA ILE A 97 -41.94 -30.18 -38.42
C ILE A 97 -42.53 -29.69 -39.75
N HIS A 98 -43.70 -29.03 -39.76
CA HIS A 98 -44.27 -28.45 -40.97
C HIS A 98 -43.36 -27.38 -41.57
N VAL A 99 -42.72 -26.57 -40.72
CA VAL A 99 -41.70 -25.59 -41.14
C VAL A 99 -40.49 -26.28 -41.77
N LEU A 100 -39.99 -27.39 -41.21
CA LEU A 100 -38.88 -28.16 -41.79
C LEU A 100 -39.24 -28.81 -43.13
N ILE A 101 -40.47 -29.31 -43.30
CA ILE A 101 -40.93 -29.86 -44.59
C ILE A 101 -40.97 -28.77 -45.67
N ASN A 102 -41.21 -27.51 -45.29
CA ASN A 102 -41.37 -26.38 -46.19
C ASN A 102 -40.25 -25.33 -46.07
N CYS A 103 -39.09 -25.66 -45.49
CA CYS A 103 -38.08 -24.66 -45.13
C CYS A 103 -37.47 -23.98 -46.36
N ILE A 104 -37.21 -24.73 -47.45
CA ILE A 104 -36.70 -24.20 -48.71
C ILE A 104 -37.70 -23.23 -49.37
N PRO A 105 -38.96 -23.62 -49.65
CA PRO A 105 -39.93 -22.71 -50.29
C PRO A 105 -40.31 -21.51 -49.41
N LEU A 106 -40.35 -21.66 -48.08
CA LEU A 106 -40.59 -20.54 -47.16
C LEU A 106 -39.41 -19.56 -47.16
N CYS A 107 -38.17 -20.06 -47.13
CA CYS A 107 -36.96 -19.24 -47.18
C CYS A 107 -36.82 -18.53 -48.53
N SER A 108 -37.10 -19.19 -49.65
CA SER A 108 -37.05 -18.57 -50.97
C SER A 108 -38.10 -17.46 -51.10
N SER A 109 -39.33 -17.70 -50.62
CA SER A 109 -40.39 -16.69 -50.64
C SER A 109 -40.01 -15.42 -49.85
N LEU A 110 -39.42 -15.55 -48.65
CA LEU A 110 -38.94 -14.38 -47.89
C LEU A 110 -37.76 -13.67 -48.56
N ARG A 111 -36.88 -14.41 -49.24
CA ARG A 111 -35.77 -13.86 -50.01
C ARG A 111 -36.29 -13.05 -51.21
N ASP A 112 -37.22 -13.61 -51.98
CA ASP A 112 -37.80 -12.97 -53.15
C ASP A 112 -38.56 -11.68 -52.76
N ILE A 113 -39.31 -11.72 -51.66
CA ILE A 113 -39.99 -10.54 -51.10
C ILE A 113 -38.96 -9.49 -50.66
N SER A 114 -37.86 -9.88 -50.02
CA SER A 114 -36.80 -8.95 -49.61
C SER A 114 -36.16 -8.26 -50.81
N VAL A 115 -35.87 -9.02 -51.87
CA VAL A 115 -35.33 -8.48 -53.12
C VAL A 115 -36.33 -7.55 -53.82
N SER A 116 -37.63 -7.89 -53.81
CA SER A 116 -38.67 -7.02 -54.35
C SER A 116 -38.76 -5.69 -53.56
N LEU A 117 -38.74 -5.75 -52.23
CA LEU A 117 -38.68 -4.57 -51.36
C LEU A 117 -37.43 -3.71 -51.61
N SER A 118 -36.28 -4.32 -51.89
CA SER A 118 -35.06 -3.60 -52.25
C SER A 118 -35.24 -2.73 -53.51
N SER A 119 -35.99 -3.24 -54.49
CA SER A 119 -36.26 -2.55 -55.76
C SER A 119 -37.15 -1.34 -55.55
N TRP A 120 -38.16 -1.45 -54.68
CA TRP A 120 -39.00 -0.31 -54.29
C TRP A 120 -38.25 0.73 -53.47
N LEU A 121 -37.31 0.32 -52.62
CA LEU A 121 -36.45 1.23 -51.86
C LEU A 121 -35.45 1.98 -52.75
N ALA A 122 -34.92 1.33 -53.80
CA ALA A 122 -34.08 2.00 -54.80
C ALA A 122 -34.87 3.06 -55.59
N LEU A 123 -36.13 2.76 -55.95
CA LEU A 123 -37.03 3.73 -56.56
C LEU A 123 -37.32 4.91 -55.61
N LEU A 124 -37.46 4.63 -54.31
CA LEU A 124 -37.64 5.64 -53.28
C LEU A 124 -36.40 6.52 -53.08
N ASP A 125 -35.19 5.95 -53.03
CA ASP A 125 -33.91 6.67 -52.96
C ASP A 125 -33.79 7.74 -54.05
N SER A 126 -34.08 7.36 -55.30
CA SER A 126 -34.05 8.30 -56.44
C SER A 126 -34.98 9.52 -56.29
N SER A 127 -36.00 9.41 -55.44
CA SER A 127 -36.99 10.46 -55.16
C SER A 127 -36.71 11.27 -53.88
N LEU A 128 -35.73 10.86 -53.05
CA LEU A 128 -35.40 11.46 -51.74
C LEU A 128 -34.23 12.45 -51.77
N ILE A 129 -33.87 12.98 -52.95
CA ILE A 129 -32.78 13.95 -53.15
C ILE A 129 -32.75 15.10 -52.12
N PRO A 130 -33.88 15.70 -51.69
CA PRO A 130 -33.88 16.82 -50.72
C PRO A 130 -33.54 16.42 -49.27
N LEU A 131 -33.52 15.11 -48.94
CA LEU A 131 -33.41 14.61 -47.56
C LEU A 131 -32.24 13.61 -47.46
N PRO A 132 -30.98 14.08 -47.35
CA PRO A 132 -29.78 13.25 -47.50
C PRO A 132 -29.70 12.11 -46.46
N ASP A 133 -30.20 12.33 -45.24
CA ASP A 133 -30.17 11.32 -44.18
C ASP A 133 -31.16 10.17 -44.42
N LEU A 134 -32.36 10.48 -44.91
CA LEU A 134 -33.36 9.46 -45.25
C LEU A 134 -32.99 8.73 -46.54
N ARG A 135 -32.41 9.47 -47.48
CA ARG A 135 -31.86 8.92 -48.72
C ARG A 135 -30.78 7.88 -48.44
N LYS A 136 -29.79 8.22 -47.61
CA LYS A 136 -28.74 7.28 -47.20
C LYS A 136 -29.31 6.04 -46.52
N LYS A 137 -30.24 6.20 -45.58
CA LYS A 137 -30.89 5.06 -44.90
C LYS A 137 -31.68 4.17 -45.86
N ALA A 138 -32.33 4.74 -46.88
CA ALA A 138 -33.07 4.00 -47.90
C ALA A 138 -32.12 3.24 -48.84
N ALA A 139 -31.02 3.87 -49.26
CA ALA A 139 -29.97 3.24 -50.08
C ALA A 139 -29.28 2.09 -49.34
N ASP A 140 -28.89 2.30 -48.08
CA ASP A 140 -28.27 1.27 -47.24
C ASP A 140 -29.21 0.08 -47.03
N LEU A 141 -30.50 0.33 -46.76
CA LEU A 141 -31.49 -0.75 -46.62
C LEU A 141 -31.76 -1.46 -47.95
N SER A 142 -31.81 -0.73 -49.06
CA SER A 142 -31.96 -1.32 -50.40
C SER A 142 -30.81 -2.26 -50.71
N ALA A 143 -29.56 -1.83 -50.50
CA ALA A 143 -28.37 -2.66 -50.74
C ALA A 143 -28.38 -3.95 -49.89
N ASP A 144 -28.72 -3.85 -48.60
CA ASP A 144 -28.79 -5.00 -47.70
C ASP A 144 -29.92 -5.98 -48.07
N MET A 145 -31.06 -5.48 -48.54
CA MET A 145 -32.20 -6.30 -48.95
C MET A 145 -32.03 -6.90 -50.35
N GLN A 146 -31.11 -6.37 -51.17
CA GLN A 146 -30.81 -6.90 -52.51
C GLN A 146 -30.02 -8.20 -52.47
N ASN A 147 -29.20 -8.40 -51.42
CA ASN A 147 -28.57 -9.69 -51.12
C ASN A 147 -28.89 -10.13 -49.68
N PRO A 148 -30.17 -10.47 -49.41
CA PRO A 148 -30.60 -10.79 -48.06
C PRO A 148 -30.02 -12.16 -47.71
N ASN A 149 -29.09 -12.20 -46.74
CA ASN A 149 -28.45 -13.43 -46.24
C ASN A 149 -29.43 -14.31 -45.43
N ILE A 150 -30.61 -14.55 -45.98
CA ILE A 150 -31.68 -15.41 -45.49
C ILE A 150 -31.45 -16.78 -46.14
N LYS A 151 -30.93 -17.72 -45.35
CA LYS A 151 -30.61 -19.09 -45.79
C LYS A 151 -31.17 -20.10 -44.79
N VAL A 152 -31.48 -21.27 -45.31
CA VAL A 152 -31.78 -22.47 -44.51
C VAL A 152 -30.45 -23.00 -43.99
N THR A 153 -30.41 -23.50 -42.75
CA THR A 153 -29.16 -24.09 -42.21
C THR A 153 -28.88 -25.44 -42.85
N GLU A 154 -27.61 -25.87 -42.88
CA GLU A 154 -27.23 -27.20 -43.42
C GLU A 154 -27.95 -28.36 -42.70
N ASN A 155 -28.30 -28.18 -41.42
CA ASN A 155 -29.05 -29.16 -40.64
C ASN A 155 -30.52 -29.23 -41.07
N GLU A 156 -31.15 -28.08 -41.26
CA GLU A 156 -32.54 -27.98 -41.75
C GLU A 156 -32.67 -28.52 -43.18
N GLU A 157 -31.72 -28.19 -44.06
CA GLU A 157 -31.69 -28.67 -45.44
C GLU A 157 -31.48 -30.18 -45.51
N ARG A 158 -30.57 -30.73 -44.68
CA ARG A 158 -30.38 -32.17 -44.55
C ARG A 158 -31.65 -32.87 -44.07
N VAL A 159 -32.33 -32.35 -43.05
CA VAL A 159 -33.60 -32.93 -42.57
C VAL A 159 -34.68 -32.82 -43.63
N TYR A 160 -34.80 -31.68 -44.33
CA TYR A 160 -35.69 -31.54 -45.47
C TYR A 160 -35.44 -32.62 -46.53
N CYS A 161 -34.20 -32.83 -46.97
CA CYS A 161 -33.86 -33.86 -47.95
C CYS A 161 -34.18 -35.27 -47.44
N THR A 162 -33.96 -35.55 -46.16
CA THR A 162 -34.30 -36.83 -45.53
C THR A 162 -35.80 -37.06 -45.50
N LEU A 163 -36.59 -36.06 -45.07
CA LEU A 163 -38.05 -36.14 -45.03
C LEU A 163 -38.65 -36.28 -46.44
N GLN A 164 -38.11 -35.60 -47.45
CA GLN A 164 -38.54 -35.75 -48.84
C GLN A 164 -38.29 -37.17 -49.36
N LYS A 165 -37.14 -37.77 -49.04
CA LYS A 165 -36.84 -39.18 -49.39
C LYS A 165 -37.79 -40.17 -48.72
N GLU A 166 -38.25 -39.88 -47.51
CA GLU A 166 -39.26 -40.70 -46.82
C GLU A 166 -40.64 -40.64 -47.49
N ALA A 167 -40.96 -39.57 -48.22
CA ALA A 167 -42.20 -39.46 -48.99
C ALA A 167 -42.27 -40.43 -50.20
N GLU A 168 -41.13 -40.98 -50.62
CA GLU A 168 -41.00 -41.88 -51.79
C GLU A 168 -41.26 -43.37 -51.46
N VAL A 169 -41.69 -43.71 -50.24
CA VAL A 169 -42.07 -45.07 -49.78
C VAL A 169 -40.95 -46.11 -49.98
N ARG A 170 -39.91 -46.05 -49.13
CA ARG A 170 -38.90 -47.13 -49.02
C ARG A 170 -38.96 -47.79 -47.64
N GLN A 171 -38.72 -49.09 -47.58
CA GLN A 171 -38.57 -49.83 -46.33
C GLN A 171 -37.21 -49.47 -45.70
N THR A 172 -37.20 -48.65 -44.65
CA THR A 172 -35.97 -48.22 -43.97
C THR A 172 -35.57 -49.18 -42.85
N SER A 173 -34.26 -49.38 -42.66
CA SER A 173 -33.73 -50.23 -41.57
C SER A 173 -33.85 -49.51 -40.21
N LYS A 174 -33.86 -50.26 -39.10
CA LYS A 174 -33.96 -49.68 -37.73
C LYS A 174 -32.88 -48.62 -37.42
N ALA A 175 -31.67 -48.79 -38.00
CA ALA A 175 -30.58 -47.83 -37.86
C ALA A 175 -30.89 -46.51 -38.60
N VAL A 176 -31.46 -46.60 -39.81
CA VAL A 176 -31.88 -45.42 -40.60
C VAL A 176 -33.06 -44.72 -39.93
N GLN A 177 -34.03 -45.47 -39.41
CA GLN A 177 -35.17 -44.94 -38.65
C GLN A 177 -34.72 -44.17 -37.39
N SER A 178 -33.76 -44.72 -36.65
CA SER A 178 -33.18 -44.04 -35.49
C SER A 178 -32.41 -42.78 -35.89
N ALA A 179 -31.69 -42.81 -37.03
CA ALA A 179 -31.00 -41.63 -37.57
C ALA A 179 -31.97 -40.52 -38.00
N ILE A 180 -33.10 -40.86 -38.64
CA ILE A 180 -34.15 -39.89 -39.00
C ILE A 180 -34.70 -39.20 -37.75
N ILE A 181 -34.97 -39.95 -36.67
CA ILE A 181 -35.46 -39.37 -35.41
C ILE A 181 -34.41 -38.49 -34.74
N MET A 182 -33.14 -38.90 -34.74
CA MET A 182 -32.04 -38.09 -34.17
C MET A 182 -31.81 -36.81 -34.97
N ASP A 183 -31.84 -36.87 -36.30
CA ASP A 183 -31.68 -35.69 -37.16
C ASP A 183 -32.87 -34.74 -37.01
N LEU A 184 -34.10 -35.26 -36.92
CA LEU A 184 -35.30 -34.48 -36.67
C LEU A 184 -35.28 -33.82 -35.29
N ALA A 185 -34.92 -34.56 -34.23
CA ALA A 185 -34.79 -34.00 -32.87
C ALA A 185 -33.74 -32.88 -32.83
N ARG A 186 -32.58 -33.08 -33.48
CA ARG A 186 -31.51 -32.07 -33.58
C ARG A 186 -31.99 -30.81 -34.31
N ALA A 187 -32.72 -30.94 -35.42
CA ALA A 187 -33.26 -29.79 -36.16
C ALA A 187 -34.41 -29.08 -35.45
N LEU A 188 -35.05 -29.74 -34.48
CA LEU A 188 -36.10 -29.13 -33.64
C LEU A 188 -35.55 -28.51 -32.34
N GLY A 189 -34.24 -28.64 -32.08
CA GLY A 189 -33.60 -28.21 -30.83
C GLY A 189 -34.02 -29.05 -29.62
N MET A 190 -34.28 -30.34 -29.82
CA MET A 190 -34.79 -31.27 -28.82
C MET A 190 -33.76 -32.36 -28.52
N ASP A 191 -33.71 -32.82 -27.27
CA ASP A 191 -32.90 -33.98 -26.90
C ASP A 191 -33.43 -35.24 -27.59
N SER A 192 -32.53 -36.04 -28.17
CA SER A 192 -32.87 -37.25 -28.92
C SER A 192 -33.57 -38.33 -28.07
N GLY A 193 -33.63 -38.16 -26.74
CA GLY A 193 -34.33 -39.03 -25.80
C GLY A 193 -35.74 -38.56 -25.40
N ASP A 194 -36.14 -37.33 -25.72
CA ASP A 194 -37.41 -36.74 -25.29
C ASP A 194 -38.57 -37.19 -26.18
N ARG A 195 -39.08 -38.40 -25.88
CA ARG A 195 -40.16 -39.04 -26.63
C ARG A 195 -41.47 -38.25 -26.56
N GLY A 196 -41.72 -37.59 -25.43
CA GLY A 196 -42.97 -36.88 -25.16
C GLY A 196 -43.14 -35.68 -26.07
N ARG A 197 -42.14 -34.80 -26.12
CA ARG A 197 -42.17 -33.61 -26.96
C ARG A 197 -42.17 -33.95 -28.45
N LEU A 198 -41.47 -35.01 -28.87
CA LEU A 198 -41.44 -35.38 -30.29
C LEU A 198 -42.80 -35.94 -30.74
N SER A 199 -43.44 -36.75 -29.89
CA SER A 199 -44.82 -37.20 -30.10
C SER A 199 -45.78 -36.02 -30.22
N GLU A 200 -45.62 -35.00 -29.38
CA GLU A 200 -46.43 -33.78 -29.41
C GLU A 200 -46.23 -33.00 -30.72
N GLN A 201 -45.00 -32.86 -31.22
CA GLN A 201 -44.74 -32.22 -32.51
C GLN A 201 -45.33 -32.99 -33.70
N ILE A 202 -45.33 -34.33 -33.66
CA ILE A 202 -45.98 -35.16 -34.70
C ILE A 202 -47.51 -34.99 -34.64
N LYS A 203 -48.10 -34.90 -33.44
CA LYS A 203 -49.55 -34.59 -33.27
C LYS A 203 -49.90 -33.20 -33.79
N LEU A 204 -49.05 -32.20 -33.54
CA LEU A 204 -49.24 -30.85 -34.06
C LEU A 204 -49.14 -30.83 -35.60
N LEU A 205 -48.16 -31.53 -36.19
CA LEU A 205 -48.07 -31.70 -37.64
C LEU A 205 -49.34 -32.33 -38.21
N ARG A 206 -49.86 -33.37 -37.56
CA ARG A 206 -51.14 -33.98 -37.96
C ARG A 206 -52.26 -32.95 -37.97
N SER A 207 -52.36 -32.10 -36.94
CA SER A 207 -53.37 -31.04 -36.88
C SER A 207 -53.20 -29.98 -37.98
N ASP A 208 -51.96 -29.63 -38.35
CA ASP A 208 -51.68 -28.67 -39.42
C ASP A 208 -52.15 -29.14 -40.79
N LEU A 209 -51.90 -30.43 -41.07
CA LEU A 209 -52.15 -31.06 -42.37
C LEU A 209 -53.63 -31.37 -42.61
N VAL A 210 -54.50 -31.25 -41.60
CA VAL A 210 -55.98 -31.38 -41.73
C VAL A 210 -56.56 -30.25 -42.58
N VAL A 211 -56.03 -29.03 -42.46
CA VAL A 211 -56.60 -27.83 -43.11
C VAL A 211 -56.13 -27.68 -44.56
N SER A 212 -54.88 -28.03 -44.86
CA SER A 212 -54.29 -28.00 -46.20
C SER A 212 -53.06 -28.91 -46.21
N SER A 213 -53.01 -29.88 -47.13
CA SER A 213 -51.88 -30.81 -47.24
C SER A 213 -51.69 -31.31 -48.66
N THR A 214 -50.43 -31.35 -49.09
CA THR A 214 -49.96 -32.02 -50.30
C THR A 214 -49.92 -33.55 -50.11
N VAL A 215 -49.83 -34.31 -51.20
CA VAL A 215 -49.76 -35.78 -51.14
C VAL A 215 -48.46 -36.21 -50.45
N GLU A 216 -47.38 -35.46 -50.68
CA GLU A 216 -46.05 -35.64 -50.12
C GLU A 216 -46.06 -35.44 -48.60
N GLU A 217 -46.63 -34.34 -48.10
CA GLU A 217 -46.74 -34.06 -46.65
C GLU A 217 -47.49 -35.16 -45.89
N ARG A 218 -48.54 -35.73 -46.48
CA ARG A 218 -49.29 -36.85 -45.88
C ARG A 218 -48.45 -38.12 -45.80
N ARG A 219 -47.64 -38.41 -46.83
CA ARG A 219 -46.73 -39.57 -46.83
C ARG A 219 -45.62 -39.40 -45.78
N ILE A 220 -45.09 -38.19 -45.63
CA ILE A 220 -44.09 -37.88 -44.59
C ILE A 220 -44.69 -38.11 -43.20
N LEU A 221 -45.90 -37.60 -42.92
CA LEU A 221 -46.56 -37.83 -41.64
C LEU A 221 -46.77 -39.32 -41.37
N MET A 222 -47.28 -40.09 -42.34
CA MET A 222 -47.47 -41.54 -42.20
C MET A 222 -46.16 -42.29 -41.95
N SER A 223 -45.06 -41.88 -42.59
CA SER A 223 -43.74 -42.48 -42.34
C SER A 223 -43.25 -42.13 -40.94
N LEU A 224 -43.36 -40.87 -40.52
CA LEU A 224 -42.94 -40.42 -39.19
C LEU A 224 -43.74 -41.07 -38.06
N GLU A 225 -45.06 -41.21 -38.18
CA GLU A 225 -45.88 -41.95 -37.20
C GLU A 225 -45.41 -43.41 -37.08
N LYS A 226 -45.17 -44.08 -38.22
CA LYS A 226 -44.67 -45.47 -38.24
C LYS A 226 -43.27 -45.63 -37.64
N ILE A 227 -42.36 -44.69 -37.95
CA ILE A 227 -40.99 -44.67 -37.42
C ILE A 227 -41.03 -44.43 -35.91
N PHE A 228 -41.85 -43.49 -35.45
CA PHE A 228 -42.02 -43.15 -34.04
C PHE A 228 -42.60 -44.33 -33.24
N ASP A 229 -43.61 -45.04 -33.76
CA ASP A 229 -44.17 -46.23 -33.11
C ASP A 229 -43.14 -47.35 -32.96
N SER A 230 -42.30 -47.57 -33.99
CA SER A 230 -41.21 -48.54 -33.91
C SER A 230 -40.09 -48.13 -32.95
N TRP A 231 -39.89 -46.83 -32.73
CA TRP A 231 -38.85 -46.29 -31.85
C TRP A 231 -39.31 -46.17 -30.39
N SER A 232 -40.60 -45.95 -30.16
CA SER A 232 -41.20 -45.81 -28.83
C SER A 232 -41.42 -47.15 -28.12
N ALA A 233 -41.48 -48.27 -28.85
CA ALA A 233 -41.55 -49.61 -28.28
C ALA A 233 -40.28 -49.94 -27.46
N THR A 234 -40.41 -49.95 -26.13
CA THR A 234 -39.38 -50.45 -25.20
C THR A 234 -39.27 -51.98 -25.28
N PRO A 235 -38.06 -52.56 -25.31
CA PRO A 235 -37.93 -54.02 -25.15
C PRO A 235 -38.34 -54.40 -23.72
N CYS A 236 -39.43 -55.16 -23.59
CA CYS A 236 -39.80 -55.81 -22.33
C CYS A 236 -38.70 -56.79 -21.92
N VAL A 237 -38.06 -56.55 -20.77
CA VAL A 237 -37.42 -57.59 -19.98
C VAL A 237 -38.13 -57.58 -18.62
N ALA A 238 -38.65 -58.75 -18.25
CA ALA A 238 -39.45 -58.99 -17.07
C ALA A 238 -38.65 -58.80 -15.78
N GLU A 239 -39.36 -58.33 -14.75
CA GLU A 239 -38.91 -58.26 -13.36
C GLU A 239 -38.70 -59.67 -12.77
N GLU A 240 -37.55 -59.88 -12.15
CA GLU A 240 -37.41 -60.78 -11.00
C GLU A 240 -36.43 -60.17 -9.98
N CYS A 241 -36.70 -60.48 -8.72
CA CYS A 241 -36.50 -59.65 -7.53
C CYS A 241 -35.11 -59.70 -6.86
N THR A 242 -34.80 -58.56 -6.22
CA THR A 242 -34.18 -58.37 -4.89
C THR A 242 -32.66 -58.56 -4.65
N SER A 243 -32.12 -57.43 -4.14
CA SER A 243 -31.07 -57.23 -3.12
C SER A 243 -29.59 -57.39 -3.46
N SER A 244 -28.90 -56.25 -3.29
CA SER A 244 -27.46 -55.98 -3.14
C SER A 244 -26.50 -56.54 -4.19
N ASP A 245 -26.08 -55.65 -5.10
CA ASP A 245 -24.68 -55.24 -5.32
C ASP A 245 -24.61 -54.50 -6.68
N PHE A 246 -25.01 -53.22 -6.69
CA PHE A 246 -24.81 -52.32 -7.82
C PHE A 246 -23.58 -51.44 -7.55
N GLU A 247 -22.40 -52.03 -7.61
CA GLU A 247 -21.15 -51.28 -7.78
C GLU A 247 -20.21 -52.10 -8.68
N GLU A 248 -20.34 -51.95 -10.01
CA GLU A 248 -19.20 -52.05 -10.94
C GLU A 248 -19.59 -51.49 -12.34
N ASP A 249 -18.73 -50.59 -12.83
CA ASP A 249 -18.56 -50.11 -14.21
C ASP A 249 -19.50 -49.04 -14.80
N ALA A 250 -19.27 -47.78 -14.41
CA ALA A 250 -19.69 -46.57 -15.15
C ALA A 250 -18.90 -46.34 -16.47
N GLN A 251 -17.96 -47.21 -16.83
CA GLN A 251 -17.10 -47.09 -18.01
C GLN A 251 -17.26 -48.33 -18.90
N ILE A 252 -17.58 -48.13 -20.18
CA ILE A 252 -17.67 -49.22 -21.17
C ILE A 252 -16.26 -49.79 -21.33
N PRO A 253 -16.01 -51.08 -21.03
CA PRO A 253 -14.69 -51.66 -21.17
C PRO A 253 -14.24 -51.66 -22.65
N PRO A 254 -12.93 -51.52 -22.93
CA PRO A 254 -12.43 -51.53 -24.29
C PRO A 254 -12.63 -52.91 -24.91
N PHE A 255 -13.13 -52.96 -26.15
CA PHE A 255 -13.18 -54.21 -26.89
C PHE A 255 -11.75 -54.74 -27.08
N LYS A 256 -11.56 -56.06 -27.03
CA LYS A 256 -10.22 -56.68 -27.17
C LYS A 256 -9.47 -56.23 -28.42
N ASN A 257 -10.21 -55.96 -29.51
CA ASN A 257 -9.65 -55.51 -30.79
C ASN A 257 -9.15 -54.05 -30.76
N PHE A 258 -9.48 -53.29 -29.72
CA PHE A 258 -8.99 -51.93 -29.52
C PHE A 258 -7.61 -51.92 -28.85
N LEU A 259 -7.24 -53.01 -28.18
CA LEU A 259 -5.98 -53.13 -27.47
C LEU A 259 -4.86 -53.47 -28.43
N CYS A 260 -3.77 -52.71 -28.37
CA CYS A 260 -2.55 -53.02 -29.09
C CYS A 260 -1.98 -54.34 -28.56
N PRO A 261 -1.67 -55.34 -29.41
CA PRO A 261 -1.13 -56.61 -28.94
C PRO A 261 0.24 -56.48 -28.27
N LEU A 262 1.00 -55.43 -28.57
CA LEU A 262 2.31 -55.13 -27.98
C LEU A 262 2.18 -54.40 -26.63
N THR A 263 1.47 -53.27 -26.59
CA THR A 263 1.40 -52.43 -25.37
C THR A 263 0.32 -52.87 -24.39
N LYS A 264 -0.67 -53.66 -24.86
CA LYS A 264 -1.90 -54.02 -24.13
C LYS A 264 -2.78 -52.83 -23.74
N GLU A 265 -2.52 -51.66 -24.32
CA GLU A 265 -3.30 -50.43 -24.13
C GLU A 265 -4.19 -50.16 -25.34
N VAL A 266 -5.23 -49.34 -25.16
CA VAL A 266 -6.11 -48.90 -26.26
C VAL A 266 -5.30 -48.11 -27.29
N MET A 267 -5.37 -48.52 -28.56
CA MET A 267 -4.66 -47.88 -29.66
C MET A 267 -5.19 -46.46 -29.92
N LYS A 268 -4.30 -45.48 -30.02
CA LYS A 268 -4.61 -44.10 -30.44
C LYS A 268 -4.44 -43.93 -31.95
N ASP A 269 -3.44 -44.59 -32.53
CA ASP A 269 -3.19 -44.59 -33.98
C ASP A 269 -3.00 -46.03 -34.49
N PRO A 270 -4.12 -46.78 -34.66
CA PRO A 270 -4.06 -48.16 -35.08
C PRO A 270 -3.57 -48.28 -36.53
N VAL A 271 -2.50 -49.06 -36.74
CA VAL A 271 -1.90 -49.35 -38.05
C VAL A 271 -1.84 -50.85 -38.32
N VAL A 272 -2.15 -51.23 -39.55
CA VAL A 272 -2.10 -52.60 -40.05
C VAL A 272 -0.74 -52.86 -40.69
N VAL A 273 -0.10 -53.95 -40.28
CA VAL A 273 1.12 -54.49 -40.93
C VAL A 273 0.75 -55.53 -41.99
N GLU A 274 1.70 -55.96 -42.82
CA GLU A 274 1.48 -56.94 -43.89
C GLU A 274 0.78 -58.23 -43.41
N SER A 275 1.05 -58.70 -42.19
CA SER A 275 0.37 -59.87 -41.61
C SER A 275 -1.10 -59.64 -41.22
N SER A 276 -1.71 -58.52 -41.66
CA SER A 276 -3.09 -58.11 -41.34
C SER A 276 -3.40 -57.93 -39.85
N GLN A 277 -2.37 -57.83 -39.01
CA GLN A 277 -2.52 -57.51 -37.58
C GLN A 277 -2.43 -56.02 -37.36
N THR A 278 -3.20 -55.49 -36.40
CA THR A 278 -3.24 -54.07 -36.08
C THR A 278 -2.49 -53.78 -34.78
N TYR A 279 -1.67 -52.73 -34.79
CA TYR A 279 -0.87 -52.29 -33.64
C TYR A 279 -0.94 -50.78 -33.48
N GLU A 280 -0.58 -50.29 -32.30
CA GLU A 280 -0.26 -48.87 -32.13
C GLU A 280 0.99 -48.51 -32.96
N ARG A 281 0.92 -47.41 -33.73
CA ARG A 281 1.98 -47.02 -34.67
C ARG A 281 3.33 -46.90 -34.01
N THR A 282 3.40 -46.22 -32.86
CA THR A 282 4.67 -46.00 -32.15
C THR A 282 5.26 -47.31 -31.64
N ALA A 283 4.42 -48.20 -31.12
CA ALA A 283 4.84 -49.49 -30.57
C ALA A 283 5.42 -50.42 -31.64
N ILE A 284 4.76 -50.52 -32.80
CA ILE A 284 5.23 -51.41 -33.88
C ILE A 284 6.48 -50.87 -34.59
N LYS A 285 6.62 -49.54 -34.70
CA LYS A 285 7.86 -48.92 -35.19
C LYS A 285 9.04 -49.25 -34.28
N CYS A 286 8.87 -49.05 -32.97
CA CYS A 286 9.90 -49.39 -31.98
C CYS A 286 10.28 -50.87 -32.02
N TRP A 287 9.31 -51.76 -32.25
CA TRP A 287 9.56 -53.18 -32.45
C TRP A 287 10.42 -53.45 -33.71
N PHE A 288 10.09 -52.83 -34.84
CA PHE A 288 10.89 -52.95 -36.07
C PHE A 288 12.31 -52.41 -35.89
N ASP A 289 12.45 -51.24 -35.28
CA ASP A 289 13.75 -50.62 -35.00
C ASP A 289 14.62 -51.56 -34.14
N ARG A 290 14.02 -52.23 -33.16
CA ARG A 290 14.70 -53.20 -32.30
C ARG A 290 15.09 -54.48 -33.05
N CYS A 291 14.23 -55.02 -33.90
CA CYS A 291 14.57 -56.17 -34.74
C CYS A 291 15.78 -55.86 -35.65
N LEU A 292 15.75 -54.71 -36.31
CA LEU A 292 16.83 -54.24 -37.19
C LEU A 292 18.14 -53.99 -36.40
N GLY A 293 18.04 -53.41 -35.21
CA GLY A 293 19.18 -53.18 -34.32
C GLY A 293 19.83 -54.48 -33.82
N ASP A 294 19.04 -55.54 -33.61
CA ASP A 294 19.51 -56.87 -33.20
C ASP A 294 19.96 -57.75 -34.41
N ALA A 295 20.03 -57.19 -35.62
CA ALA A 295 20.32 -57.90 -36.88
C ALA A 295 19.37 -59.10 -37.15
N ARG A 296 18.09 -58.96 -36.78
CA ARG A 296 17.03 -59.94 -37.02
C ARG A 296 16.04 -59.40 -38.05
N ASP A 297 15.49 -60.29 -38.85
CA ASP A 297 14.42 -59.92 -39.79
C ASP A 297 13.19 -59.41 -39.01
N PRO A 298 12.54 -58.31 -39.44
CA PRO A 298 11.36 -57.79 -38.74
C PRO A 298 10.20 -58.78 -38.82
N THR A 299 9.82 -59.35 -37.69
CA THR A 299 8.70 -60.29 -37.61
C THR A 299 7.46 -59.63 -37.02
N CYS A 300 6.28 -60.05 -37.46
CA CYS A 300 5.03 -59.73 -36.78
C CYS A 300 5.05 -60.30 -35.34
N PRO A 301 4.88 -59.46 -34.30
CA PRO A 301 4.94 -59.89 -32.90
C PRO A 301 3.93 -60.99 -32.53
N VAL A 302 2.76 -61.00 -33.15
CA VAL A 302 1.66 -61.93 -32.81
C VAL A 302 1.74 -63.23 -33.63
N THR A 303 2.05 -63.14 -34.91
CA THR A 303 2.03 -64.31 -35.81
C THR A 303 3.39 -64.97 -35.99
N GLY A 304 4.49 -64.29 -35.60
CA GLY A 304 5.86 -64.74 -35.85
C GLY A 304 6.27 -64.71 -37.33
N GLN A 305 5.42 -64.21 -38.22
CA GLN A 305 5.69 -64.10 -39.65
C GLN A 305 6.77 -63.05 -39.93
N VAL A 306 7.80 -63.40 -40.70
CA VAL A 306 8.77 -62.42 -41.23
C VAL A 306 8.06 -61.51 -42.23
N LEU A 307 8.20 -60.20 -42.06
CA LEU A 307 7.55 -59.18 -42.88
C LEU A 307 8.52 -58.68 -43.95
N ASP A 308 8.15 -58.82 -45.22
CA ASP A 308 8.94 -58.35 -46.36
C ASP A 308 8.72 -56.85 -46.59
N ASN A 309 7.54 -56.33 -46.20
CA ASN A 309 7.18 -54.92 -46.28
C ASN A 309 6.84 -54.32 -44.90
N LEU A 310 7.55 -53.27 -44.51
CA LEU A 310 7.35 -52.54 -43.25
C LEU A 310 6.39 -51.34 -43.37
N GLU A 311 5.69 -51.21 -44.51
CA GLU A 311 4.70 -50.16 -44.72
C GLU A 311 3.53 -50.26 -43.73
N LEU A 312 3.30 -49.19 -42.96
CA LEU A 312 2.25 -49.11 -41.95
C LEU A 312 1.00 -48.43 -42.52
N LYS A 313 -0.02 -49.23 -42.84
CA LYS A 313 -1.29 -48.71 -43.37
C LYS A 313 -2.23 -48.31 -42.22
N PRO A 314 -2.75 -47.07 -42.18
CA PRO A 314 -3.66 -46.66 -41.11
C PRO A 314 -4.98 -47.44 -41.15
N ASN A 315 -5.42 -47.97 -40.00
CA ASN A 315 -6.71 -48.63 -39.86
C ASN A 315 -7.79 -47.60 -39.50
N ILE A 316 -8.26 -46.86 -40.51
CA ILE A 316 -9.21 -45.75 -40.33
C ILE A 316 -10.52 -46.21 -39.68
N GLY A 317 -11.02 -47.40 -40.05
CA GLY A 317 -12.26 -47.94 -39.48
C GLY A 317 -12.14 -48.28 -37.99
N LEU A 318 -11.03 -48.92 -37.60
CA LEU A 318 -10.76 -49.21 -36.18
C LEU A 318 -10.51 -47.93 -35.39
N LYS A 319 -9.81 -46.96 -35.98
CA LYS A 319 -9.59 -45.64 -35.36
C LYS A 319 -10.93 -44.94 -35.07
N GLY A 320 -11.84 -44.86 -36.04
CA GLY A 320 -13.17 -44.29 -35.85
C GLY A 320 -14.01 -45.04 -34.80
N ALA A 321 -13.94 -46.37 -34.76
CA ALA A 321 -14.64 -47.16 -33.74
C ALA A 321 -14.09 -46.94 -32.31
N ILE A 322 -12.77 -46.79 -32.18
CA ILE A 322 -12.14 -46.45 -30.90
C ILE A 322 -12.54 -45.02 -30.48
N GLU A 323 -12.52 -44.06 -31.40
CA GLU A 323 -12.96 -42.68 -31.16
C GLU A 323 -14.42 -42.61 -30.72
N GLU A 324 -15.32 -43.38 -31.34
CA GLU A 324 -16.73 -43.46 -30.93
C GLU A 324 -16.88 -44.04 -29.52
N TRP A 325 -16.14 -45.11 -29.20
CA TRP A 325 -16.13 -45.70 -27.86
C TRP A 325 -15.60 -44.73 -26.79
N VAL A 326 -14.49 -44.03 -27.09
CA VAL A 326 -13.96 -42.96 -26.22
C VAL A 326 -15.02 -41.89 -26.01
N ASN A 327 -15.63 -41.38 -27.09
CA ASN A 327 -16.66 -40.35 -27.03
C ASN A 327 -17.84 -40.77 -26.16
N ARG A 328 -18.28 -42.02 -26.25
CA ARG A 328 -19.38 -42.55 -25.46
C ARG A 328 -19.02 -42.71 -23.99
N ASN A 329 -17.79 -43.12 -23.69
CA ASN A 329 -17.27 -43.15 -22.32
C ASN A 329 -17.16 -41.76 -21.70
N VAL A 330 -16.68 -40.77 -22.46
CA VAL A 330 -16.65 -39.36 -22.02
C VAL A 330 -18.07 -38.86 -21.72
N GLU A 331 -19.05 -39.13 -22.59
CA GLU A 331 -20.44 -38.74 -22.36
C GLU A 331 -21.05 -39.39 -21.10
N LEU A 332 -20.75 -40.66 -20.84
CA LEU A 332 -21.21 -41.36 -19.63
C LEU A 332 -20.58 -40.74 -18.37
N GLN A 333 -19.29 -40.42 -18.40
CA GLN A 333 -18.59 -39.78 -17.30
C GLN A 333 -19.10 -38.36 -17.05
N ILE A 334 -19.41 -37.58 -18.11
CA ILE A 334 -20.03 -36.25 -17.98
C ILE A 334 -21.44 -36.36 -17.38
N LYS A 335 -22.26 -37.31 -17.84
CA LYS A 335 -23.60 -37.54 -17.28
C LYS A 335 -23.54 -37.96 -15.82
N SER A 336 -22.61 -38.84 -15.47
CA SER A 336 -22.33 -39.21 -14.08
C SER A 336 -21.96 -37.98 -13.25
N ALA A 337 -21.03 -37.15 -13.74
CA ALA A 337 -20.63 -35.91 -13.07
C ALA A 337 -21.80 -34.93 -12.85
N LEU A 338 -22.72 -34.81 -13.81
CA LEU A 338 -23.92 -33.96 -13.68
C LEU A 338 -24.92 -34.51 -12.67
N ASN A 339 -25.17 -35.83 -12.67
CA ASN A 339 -26.07 -36.48 -11.71
C ASN A 339 -25.58 -36.31 -10.26
N CYS A 340 -24.26 -36.29 -10.05
CA CYS A 340 -23.65 -36.03 -8.75
C CYS A 340 -23.80 -34.58 -8.25
N LEU A 341 -24.27 -33.65 -9.09
CA LEU A 341 -24.28 -32.21 -8.80
C LEU A 341 -25.67 -31.56 -8.89
N GLY A 342 -26.71 -32.31 -9.28
CA GLY A 342 -28.09 -31.82 -9.38
C GLY A 342 -28.73 -31.43 -8.03
N GLU A 343 -28.23 -31.95 -6.90
CA GLU A 343 -28.70 -31.64 -5.55
C GLU A 343 -27.58 -31.00 -4.71
N VAL A 344 -27.36 -29.70 -4.88
CA VAL A 344 -26.38 -28.93 -4.10
C VAL A 344 -26.81 -28.91 -2.63
N GLY A 345 -26.22 -29.78 -1.79
CA GLY A 345 -26.41 -29.81 -0.34
C GLY A 345 -26.37 -31.20 0.32
N SER A 346 -26.69 -32.26 -0.44
CA SER A 346 -26.89 -33.63 0.09
C SER A 346 -25.94 -34.69 -0.48
N THR A 347 -25.03 -34.33 -1.38
CA THR A 347 -24.15 -35.29 -2.05
C THR A 347 -22.98 -35.75 -1.17
N PRO A 348 -22.74 -37.08 -1.03
CA PRO A 348 -21.60 -37.61 -0.27
C PRO A 348 -20.26 -37.14 -0.85
N MET A 349 -19.29 -36.79 0.01
CA MET A 349 -17.99 -36.27 -0.42
C MET A 349 -17.18 -37.27 -1.28
N GLY A 350 -17.39 -38.59 -1.11
CA GLY A 350 -16.78 -39.61 -1.97
C GLY A 350 -17.30 -39.58 -3.42
N THR A 351 -18.54 -39.14 -3.63
CA THR A 351 -19.12 -38.95 -4.97
C THR A 351 -18.54 -37.70 -5.65
N VAL A 352 -18.22 -36.67 -4.88
CA VAL A 352 -17.53 -35.47 -5.39
C VAL A 352 -16.08 -35.81 -5.78
N ASP A 353 -15.40 -36.64 -4.99
CA ASP A 353 -14.04 -37.10 -5.25
C ASP A 353 -13.90 -37.78 -6.62
N THR A 354 -14.77 -38.77 -6.87
CA THR A 354 -14.83 -39.51 -8.14
C THR A 354 -15.21 -38.64 -9.33
N MET A 355 -16.09 -37.65 -9.12
CA MET A 355 -16.46 -36.67 -10.14
C MET A 355 -15.26 -35.80 -10.56
N LEU A 356 -14.50 -35.27 -9.60
CA LEU A 356 -13.33 -34.44 -9.87
C LEU A 356 -12.23 -35.23 -10.60
N ASP A 357 -12.01 -36.49 -10.22
CA ASP A 357 -11.08 -37.39 -10.90
C ASP A 357 -11.51 -37.66 -12.35
N ASN A 358 -12.82 -37.82 -12.60
CA ASN A 358 -13.34 -37.98 -13.96
C ASN A 358 -13.12 -36.72 -14.81
N VAL A 359 -13.39 -35.52 -14.28
CA VAL A 359 -13.14 -34.26 -15.01
C VAL A 359 -11.66 -34.11 -15.35
N TYR A 360 -10.78 -34.34 -14.37
CA TYR A 360 -9.34 -34.28 -14.57
C TYR A 360 -8.87 -35.29 -15.63
N ARG A 361 -9.33 -36.54 -15.53
CA ARG A 361 -8.98 -37.61 -16.47
C ARG A 361 -9.43 -37.29 -17.90
N ILE A 362 -10.69 -36.86 -18.09
CA ILE A 362 -11.19 -36.47 -19.41
C ILE A 362 -10.31 -35.35 -20.00
N SER A 363 -10.00 -34.35 -19.18
CA SER A 363 -9.26 -33.18 -19.64
C SER A 363 -7.78 -33.46 -19.98
N GLU A 364 -7.12 -34.39 -19.29
CA GLU A 364 -5.73 -34.77 -19.58
C GLU A 364 -5.60 -35.87 -20.64
N GLU A 365 -6.42 -36.94 -20.56
CA GLU A 365 -6.35 -38.06 -21.52
C GLU A 365 -6.96 -37.72 -22.88
N TYR A 366 -8.01 -36.88 -22.89
CA TYR A 366 -8.75 -36.48 -24.09
C TYR A 366 -8.91 -34.95 -24.19
N PRO A 367 -7.83 -34.19 -24.46
CA PRO A 367 -7.86 -32.73 -24.53
C PRO A 367 -8.92 -32.16 -25.49
N GLU A 368 -9.15 -32.85 -26.62
CA GLU A 368 -10.18 -32.47 -27.59
C GLU A 368 -11.61 -32.60 -27.05
N SER A 369 -11.81 -33.28 -25.92
CA SER A 369 -13.13 -33.44 -25.29
C SER A 369 -13.42 -32.41 -24.20
N ARG A 370 -12.50 -31.49 -23.88
CA ARG A 370 -12.73 -30.42 -22.87
C ARG A 370 -13.98 -29.59 -23.17
N TYR A 371 -14.22 -29.27 -24.44
CA TYR A 371 -15.42 -28.51 -24.84
C TYR A 371 -16.72 -29.23 -24.46
N LYS A 372 -16.75 -30.57 -24.40
CA LYS A 372 -17.94 -31.33 -23.97
C LYS A 372 -18.21 -31.13 -22.48
N VAL A 373 -17.15 -31.16 -21.66
CA VAL A 373 -17.22 -30.88 -20.21
C VAL A 373 -17.68 -29.44 -19.98
N ARG A 374 -17.14 -28.49 -20.75
CA ARG A 374 -17.54 -27.07 -20.73
C ARG A 374 -19.01 -26.89 -21.11
N ASN A 375 -19.44 -27.40 -22.27
CA ASN A 375 -20.80 -27.23 -22.78
C ASN A 375 -21.86 -27.92 -21.91
N ALA A 376 -21.46 -28.95 -21.16
CA ALA A 376 -22.29 -29.57 -20.15
C ALA A 376 -22.48 -28.69 -18.89
N GLY A 377 -21.78 -27.56 -18.76
CA GLY A 377 -21.87 -26.66 -17.61
C GLY A 377 -21.08 -27.12 -16.38
N VAL A 378 -20.24 -28.16 -16.53
CA VAL A 378 -19.51 -28.77 -15.40
C VAL A 378 -18.49 -27.80 -14.80
N VAL A 379 -17.81 -27.00 -15.63
CA VAL A 379 -16.82 -26.00 -15.19
C VAL A 379 -17.42 -25.03 -14.17
N GLY A 380 -18.55 -24.39 -14.51
CA GLY A 380 -19.23 -23.45 -13.61
C GLY A 380 -19.81 -24.12 -12.36
N LEU A 381 -20.22 -25.39 -12.46
CA LEU A 381 -20.66 -26.16 -11.29
C LEU A 381 -19.53 -26.42 -10.30
N VAL A 382 -18.33 -26.80 -10.76
CA VAL A 382 -17.17 -27.02 -9.89
C VAL A 382 -16.75 -25.71 -9.19
N VAL A 383 -16.78 -24.58 -9.90
CA VAL A 383 -16.49 -23.26 -9.30
C VAL A 383 -17.52 -22.90 -8.21
N ARG A 384 -18.82 -23.06 -8.50
CA ARG A 384 -19.89 -22.84 -7.51
C ARG A 384 -19.77 -23.76 -6.31
N MET A 385 -19.43 -25.03 -6.51
CA MET A 385 -19.19 -25.97 -5.42
C MET A 385 -18.03 -25.53 -4.51
N LEU A 386 -16.91 -25.09 -5.10
CA LEU A 386 -15.78 -24.55 -4.33
C LEU A 386 -16.15 -23.30 -3.52
N LYS A 387 -17.08 -22.49 -4.03
CA LYS A 387 -17.59 -21.29 -3.36
C LYS A 387 -18.54 -21.64 -2.21
N ASP A 388 -19.57 -22.44 -2.50
CA ASP A 388 -20.71 -22.68 -1.61
C ASP A 388 -20.40 -23.71 -0.53
N GLN A 389 -19.49 -24.68 -0.80
CA GLN A 389 -19.13 -25.75 0.14
C GLN A 389 -17.72 -25.59 0.74
N SER A 390 -17.15 -24.39 0.73
CA SER A 390 -15.74 -24.14 1.10
C SER A 390 -15.35 -24.61 2.52
N GLU A 391 -16.30 -24.67 3.47
CA GLU A 391 -16.08 -25.13 4.84
C GLU A 391 -16.20 -26.65 5.03
N ARG A 392 -17.05 -27.32 4.23
CA ARG A 392 -17.19 -28.78 4.24
C ARG A 392 -16.08 -29.48 3.42
N MET A 393 -15.57 -28.79 2.40
CA MET A 393 -14.53 -29.29 1.52
C MET A 393 -13.16 -29.30 2.22
N GLY A 394 -12.63 -30.50 2.50
CA GLY A 394 -11.27 -30.66 3.00
C GLY A 394 -10.20 -30.26 1.97
N SER A 395 -8.98 -29.95 2.43
CA SER A 395 -7.87 -29.49 1.58
C SER A 395 -7.53 -30.45 0.42
N GLN A 396 -7.72 -31.76 0.61
CA GLN A 396 -7.50 -32.77 -0.44
C GLN A 396 -8.51 -32.65 -1.59
N LEU A 397 -9.80 -32.47 -1.28
CA LEU A 397 -10.84 -32.30 -2.30
C LEU A 397 -10.69 -30.96 -3.02
N ARG A 398 -10.34 -29.89 -2.28
CA ARG A 398 -10.00 -28.59 -2.89
C ARG A 398 -8.80 -28.70 -3.82
N CYS A 399 -7.77 -29.44 -3.42
CA CYS A 399 -6.62 -29.73 -4.29
C CYS A 399 -7.04 -30.44 -5.58
N LYS A 400 -7.85 -31.51 -5.49
CA LYS A 400 -8.37 -32.21 -6.68
C LYS A 400 -9.23 -31.31 -7.57
N ALA A 401 -10.05 -30.45 -6.97
CA ALA A 401 -10.83 -29.46 -7.71
C ALA A 401 -9.91 -28.48 -8.45
N LEU A 402 -8.91 -27.91 -7.77
CA LEU A 402 -7.91 -27.02 -8.40
C LEU A 402 -7.13 -27.73 -9.52
N MET A 403 -6.79 -29.00 -9.35
CA MET A 403 -6.16 -29.83 -10.39
C MET A 403 -7.04 -29.98 -11.63
N ALA A 404 -8.31 -30.32 -11.44
CA ALA A 404 -9.29 -30.46 -12.51
C ALA A 404 -9.50 -29.11 -13.23
N MET A 405 -9.63 -28.02 -12.46
CA MET A 405 -9.79 -26.67 -13.00
C MET A 405 -8.54 -26.19 -13.75
N PHE A 406 -7.34 -26.47 -13.25
CA PHE A 406 -6.08 -26.19 -13.95
C PHE A 406 -6.00 -26.95 -15.28
N SER A 407 -6.39 -28.22 -15.30
CA SER A 407 -6.43 -29.00 -16.54
C SER A 407 -7.44 -28.42 -17.55
N MET A 408 -8.64 -28.08 -17.07
CA MET A 408 -9.70 -27.46 -17.88
C MET A 408 -9.31 -26.05 -18.35
N ALA A 409 -8.49 -25.32 -17.59
CA ALA A 409 -8.03 -23.99 -17.95
C ALA A 409 -7.17 -24.01 -19.21
N LYS A 410 -6.63 -25.16 -19.66
CA LYS A 410 -5.95 -25.25 -20.97
C LYS A 410 -6.91 -25.03 -22.16
N ASP A 411 -8.22 -24.93 -21.92
CA ASP A 411 -9.24 -24.53 -22.90
C ASP A 411 -9.69 -23.08 -22.64
N GLU A 412 -9.55 -22.22 -23.66
CA GLU A 412 -9.69 -20.76 -23.50
C GLU A 412 -11.12 -20.33 -23.11
N GLU A 413 -12.15 -20.95 -23.70
CA GLU A 413 -13.54 -20.65 -23.30
C GLU A 413 -13.83 -21.12 -21.87
N SER A 414 -13.20 -22.21 -21.41
CA SER A 414 -13.29 -22.63 -20.01
C SER A 414 -12.62 -21.63 -19.06
N LYS A 415 -11.48 -21.02 -19.44
CA LYS A 415 -10.86 -19.94 -18.64
C LYS A 415 -11.80 -18.76 -18.46
N ILE A 416 -12.47 -18.33 -19.52
CA ILE A 416 -13.44 -17.22 -19.46
C ILE A 416 -14.52 -17.52 -18.42
N ILE A 417 -15.15 -18.70 -18.50
CA ILE A 417 -16.19 -19.12 -17.55
C ILE A 417 -15.65 -19.15 -16.11
N MET A 418 -14.44 -19.69 -15.90
CA MET A 418 -13.82 -19.74 -14.58
C MET A 418 -13.62 -18.35 -13.98
N VAL A 419 -13.10 -17.41 -14.78
CA VAL A 419 -12.82 -16.05 -14.31
C VAL A 419 -14.12 -15.30 -14.04
N GLU A 420 -15.15 -15.47 -14.88
CA GLU A 420 -16.48 -14.86 -14.66
C GLU A 420 -17.19 -15.40 -13.42
N GLU A 421 -17.08 -16.71 -13.14
CA GLU A 421 -17.64 -17.36 -11.96
C GLU A 421 -16.83 -17.08 -10.67
N GLY A 422 -15.70 -16.35 -10.75
CA GLY A 422 -14.91 -15.90 -9.61
C GLY A 422 -13.84 -16.88 -9.13
N MET A 423 -13.33 -17.74 -10.02
CA MET A 423 -12.29 -18.72 -9.68
C MET A 423 -10.97 -18.09 -9.23
N THR A 424 -10.63 -16.89 -9.70
CA THR A 424 -9.43 -16.14 -9.29
C THR A 424 -9.37 -15.95 -7.78
N ARG A 425 -10.48 -15.51 -7.18
CA ARG A 425 -10.62 -15.31 -5.73
C ARG A 425 -10.49 -16.62 -4.95
N LEU A 426 -11.09 -17.70 -5.46
CA LEU A 426 -11.03 -19.01 -4.82
C LEU A 426 -9.60 -19.56 -4.83
N ALA A 427 -8.89 -19.42 -5.95
CA ALA A 427 -7.49 -19.80 -6.06
C ALA A 427 -6.59 -18.99 -5.10
N ILE A 428 -6.79 -17.66 -5.01
CA ILE A 428 -6.05 -16.81 -4.05
C ILE A 428 -6.31 -17.24 -2.60
N ARG A 429 -7.56 -17.59 -2.25
CA ARG A 429 -7.90 -18.10 -0.91
C ARG A 429 -7.14 -19.39 -0.59
N SER A 430 -7.02 -20.29 -1.56
CA SER A 430 -6.28 -21.55 -1.42
C SER A 430 -4.76 -21.38 -1.26
N LEU A 431 -4.18 -20.19 -1.49
CA LEU A 431 -2.77 -19.91 -1.19
C LEU A 431 -2.46 -19.95 0.32
N THR A 432 -3.49 -19.76 1.16
CA THR A 432 -3.36 -19.82 2.63
C THR A 432 -3.57 -21.24 3.19
N ALA A 433 -3.77 -22.24 2.32
CA ALA A 433 -3.99 -23.61 2.74
C ALA A 433 -2.74 -24.24 3.38
N SER A 434 -2.96 -25.13 4.36
CA SER A 434 -1.88 -25.90 4.99
C SER A 434 -1.27 -26.94 4.05
N LEU A 435 -2.02 -27.44 3.06
CA LEU A 435 -1.57 -28.44 2.11
C LEU A 435 -0.74 -27.79 1.00
N GLU A 436 0.52 -28.20 0.85
CA GLU A 436 1.43 -27.70 -0.19
C GLU A 436 0.88 -27.89 -1.61
N LYS A 437 0.38 -29.09 -1.93
CA LYS A 437 -0.20 -29.37 -3.25
C LYS A 437 -1.40 -28.46 -3.58
N GLU A 438 -2.22 -28.11 -2.59
CA GLU A 438 -3.34 -27.18 -2.80
C GLU A 438 -2.81 -25.80 -3.22
N ARG A 439 -1.78 -25.30 -2.52
CA ARG A 439 -1.11 -24.03 -2.86
C ARG A 439 -0.44 -24.08 -4.23
N GLU A 440 0.20 -25.20 -4.57
CA GLU A 440 0.86 -25.39 -5.86
C GLU A 440 -0.13 -25.33 -7.03
N TYR A 441 -1.24 -26.07 -6.98
CA TYR A 441 -2.24 -26.05 -8.05
C TYR A 441 -3.01 -24.73 -8.11
N ALA A 442 -3.21 -24.06 -6.97
CA ALA A 442 -3.71 -22.69 -6.97
C ALA A 442 -2.76 -21.74 -7.73
N LEU A 443 -1.45 -21.79 -7.46
CA LEU A 443 -0.47 -20.99 -8.20
C LEU A 443 -0.41 -21.35 -9.68
N ARG A 444 -0.42 -22.64 -10.04
CA ARG A 444 -0.42 -23.07 -11.45
C ARG A 444 -1.64 -22.55 -12.22
N LEU A 445 -2.81 -22.58 -11.58
CA LEU A 445 -4.03 -22.02 -12.17
C LEU A 445 -3.95 -20.49 -12.32
N LEU A 446 -3.45 -19.80 -11.30
CA LEU A 446 -3.25 -18.34 -11.36
C LEU A 446 -2.21 -17.95 -12.42
N LEU A 447 -1.17 -18.76 -12.62
CA LEU A 447 -0.17 -18.58 -13.67
C LEU A 447 -0.82 -18.69 -15.05
N GLU A 448 -1.67 -19.70 -15.26
CA GLU A 448 -2.43 -19.85 -16.50
C GLU A 448 -3.31 -18.62 -16.78
N PHE A 449 -3.97 -18.06 -15.76
CA PHE A 449 -4.72 -16.81 -15.90
C PHE A 449 -3.81 -15.60 -16.17
N SER A 450 -2.64 -15.53 -15.53
CA SER A 450 -1.70 -14.40 -15.69
C SER A 450 -1.06 -14.32 -17.07
N SER A 451 -1.21 -15.34 -17.92
CA SER A 451 -0.76 -15.29 -19.31
C SER A 451 -1.48 -14.22 -20.14
N GLU A 452 -2.70 -13.83 -19.74
CA GLU A 452 -3.48 -12.78 -20.40
C GLU A 452 -3.53 -11.48 -19.59
N GLY A 453 -3.23 -10.35 -20.26
CA GLY A 453 -3.22 -9.03 -19.60
C GLY A 453 -4.56 -8.62 -18.98
N GLY A 454 -5.69 -9.06 -19.56
CA GLY A 454 -7.03 -8.80 -19.01
C GLY A 454 -7.24 -9.43 -17.64
N TYR A 455 -6.72 -10.64 -17.42
CA TYR A 455 -6.82 -11.36 -16.16
C TYR A 455 -5.77 -10.91 -15.15
N CYS A 456 -4.57 -10.53 -15.58
CA CYS A 456 -3.57 -9.88 -14.72
C CYS A 456 -4.14 -8.67 -13.99
N ARG A 457 -4.95 -7.83 -14.66
CA ARG A 457 -5.64 -6.72 -14.00
C ARG A 457 -6.59 -7.24 -12.92
N LYS A 458 -7.49 -8.16 -13.27
CA LYS A 458 -8.44 -8.75 -12.29
C LYS A 458 -7.71 -9.33 -11.07
N LEU A 459 -6.59 -10.03 -11.27
CA LEU A 459 -5.78 -10.60 -10.20
C LEU A 459 -5.18 -9.54 -9.27
N ALA A 460 -4.62 -8.46 -9.82
CA ALA A 460 -4.05 -7.38 -9.02
C ALA A 460 -5.12 -6.66 -8.14
N PHE A 461 -6.37 -6.59 -8.61
CA PHE A 461 -7.49 -6.01 -7.86
C PHE A 461 -8.10 -6.95 -6.80
N GLU A 462 -7.80 -8.25 -6.83
CA GLU A 462 -8.33 -9.18 -5.82
C GLU A 462 -7.65 -8.93 -4.46
N LYS A 463 -8.48 -8.80 -3.41
CA LYS A 463 -8.02 -8.44 -2.07
C LYS A 463 -7.00 -9.45 -1.54
N GLY A 464 -5.84 -8.95 -1.15
CA GLY A 464 -4.78 -9.75 -0.55
C GLY A 464 -3.94 -10.56 -1.55
N ALA A 465 -4.27 -10.56 -2.85
CA ALA A 465 -3.56 -11.34 -3.86
C ALA A 465 -2.07 -11.00 -3.91
N LEU A 466 -1.74 -9.72 -4.09
CA LEU A 466 -0.35 -9.25 -4.23
C LEU A 466 0.47 -9.45 -2.97
N VAL A 467 -0.14 -9.29 -1.79
CA VAL A 467 0.53 -9.50 -0.49
C VAL A 467 0.83 -10.99 -0.28
N LEU A 468 -0.12 -11.88 -0.55
CA LEU A 468 0.07 -13.32 -0.44
C LEU A 468 1.15 -13.80 -1.41
N LEU A 469 1.05 -13.43 -2.69
CA LEU A 469 2.04 -13.80 -3.70
C LEU A 469 3.43 -13.26 -3.31
N SER A 470 3.55 -12.00 -2.88
CA SER A 470 4.83 -11.43 -2.46
C SER A 470 5.41 -12.13 -1.24
N SER A 471 4.58 -12.50 -0.25
CA SER A 471 5.05 -13.26 0.91
C SER A 471 5.63 -14.64 0.51
N MET A 472 5.01 -15.30 -0.47
CA MET A 472 5.44 -16.62 -0.96
C MET A 472 6.76 -16.58 -1.72
N THR A 473 7.13 -15.45 -2.35
CA THR A 473 8.40 -15.31 -3.08
C THR A 473 9.64 -15.25 -2.19
N THR A 474 9.44 -15.00 -0.89
CA THR A 474 10.53 -15.02 0.11
C THR A 474 10.62 -16.37 0.84
N ASN A 475 9.73 -17.32 0.52
CA ASN A 475 9.67 -18.60 1.20
C ASN A 475 10.71 -19.58 0.63
N LEU A 476 11.81 -19.74 1.36
CA LEU A 476 12.92 -20.64 1.02
C LEU A 476 12.59 -22.13 1.21
N GLU A 477 11.53 -22.46 1.96
CA GLU A 477 11.16 -23.86 2.25
C GLU A 477 10.59 -24.57 1.02
N TYR A 478 9.93 -23.82 0.12
CA TYR A 478 9.26 -24.38 -1.06
C TYR A 478 9.64 -23.61 -2.33
N PRO A 479 10.81 -23.94 -2.95
CA PRO A 479 11.33 -23.21 -4.11
C PRO A 479 10.38 -23.23 -5.33
N THR A 480 9.63 -24.30 -5.53
CA THR A 480 8.64 -24.43 -6.60
C THR A 480 7.53 -23.40 -6.46
N LEU A 481 6.96 -23.24 -5.26
CA LEU A 481 5.93 -22.25 -4.97
C LEU A 481 6.47 -20.83 -5.12
N SER A 482 7.69 -20.58 -4.63
CA SER A 482 8.37 -19.30 -4.76
C SER A 482 8.55 -18.91 -6.23
N ASN A 483 9.03 -19.83 -7.07
CA ASN A 483 9.24 -19.59 -8.50
C ASN A 483 7.93 -19.31 -9.24
N LEU A 484 6.87 -20.07 -8.97
CA LEU A 484 5.55 -19.86 -9.57
C LEU A 484 4.96 -18.50 -9.16
N ALA A 485 5.03 -18.15 -7.88
CA ALA A 485 4.55 -16.86 -7.38
C ALA A 485 5.31 -15.68 -8.01
N GLU A 486 6.63 -15.81 -8.17
CA GLU A 486 7.46 -14.80 -8.82
C GLU A 486 7.14 -14.64 -10.31
N GLU A 487 6.85 -15.73 -11.02
CA GLU A 487 6.46 -15.69 -12.43
C GLU A 487 5.10 -15.01 -12.64
N ILE A 488 4.11 -15.31 -11.79
CA ILE A 488 2.81 -14.63 -11.80
C ILE A 488 2.98 -13.13 -11.57
N LEU A 489 3.81 -12.75 -10.59
CA LEU A 489 4.08 -11.35 -10.30
C LEU A 489 4.76 -10.67 -11.48
N LYS A 490 5.79 -11.27 -12.09
CA LYS A 490 6.42 -10.72 -13.31
C LYS A 490 5.44 -10.47 -14.44
N ASN A 491 4.49 -11.38 -14.68
CA ASN A 491 3.44 -11.16 -15.68
C ASN A 491 2.56 -9.95 -15.33
N MET A 492 2.24 -9.76 -14.05
CA MET A 492 1.48 -8.60 -13.58
C MET A 492 2.29 -7.29 -13.62
N GLU A 493 3.62 -7.32 -13.45
CA GLU A 493 4.50 -6.15 -13.52
C GLU A 493 4.56 -5.51 -14.92
N MET A 494 4.27 -6.30 -15.96
CA MET A 494 4.21 -5.84 -17.35
C MET A 494 2.98 -4.97 -17.67
N ILE A 495 1.97 -4.97 -16.78
CA ILE A 495 0.72 -4.23 -16.96
C ILE A 495 0.81 -2.89 -16.21
N ASP A 496 0.60 -1.78 -16.91
CA ASP A 496 0.78 -0.44 -16.34
C ASP A 496 -0.24 -0.10 -15.25
N GLU A 497 -1.49 -0.55 -15.38
CA GLU A 497 -2.54 -0.30 -14.37
C GLU A 497 -2.27 -1.02 -13.03
N ASN A 498 -1.39 -2.01 -13.03
CA ASN A 498 -1.06 -2.78 -11.83
C ASN A 498 0.02 -2.12 -10.95
N VAL A 499 0.74 -1.11 -11.47
CA VAL A 499 1.94 -0.55 -10.82
C VAL A 499 1.63 0.04 -9.44
N GLU A 500 0.52 0.75 -9.30
CA GLU A 500 0.06 1.29 -8.00
C GLU A 500 -0.17 0.19 -6.98
N HIS A 501 -0.92 -0.84 -7.36
CA HIS A 501 -1.26 -1.96 -6.49
C HIS A 501 -0.01 -2.76 -6.09
N LEU A 502 0.94 -2.94 -7.01
CA LEU A 502 2.23 -3.58 -6.75
C LEU A 502 3.06 -2.76 -5.75
N ALA A 503 3.11 -1.43 -5.92
CA ALA A 503 3.81 -0.55 -4.99
C ALA A 503 3.18 -0.59 -3.58
N MET A 504 1.85 -0.61 -3.49
CA MET A 504 1.14 -0.77 -2.21
C MET A 504 1.41 -2.14 -1.54
N ALA A 505 1.76 -3.17 -2.32
CA ALA A 505 2.17 -4.47 -1.83
C ALA A 505 3.68 -4.58 -1.53
N GLY A 506 4.44 -3.48 -1.61
CA GLY A 506 5.89 -3.44 -1.34
C GLY A 506 6.78 -3.79 -2.53
N ARG A 507 6.22 -3.97 -3.73
CA ARG A 507 6.96 -4.27 -4.97
C ARG A 507 7.22 -2.98 -5.76
N TYR A 508 8.33 -2.31 -5.46
CA TYR A 508 8.64 -0.99 -6.06
C TYR A 508 9.42 -1.07 -7.38
N GLN A 509 9.95 -2.22 -7.77
CA GLN A 509 10.75 -2.37 -9.00
C GLN A 509 10.02 -1.98 -10.29
N PRO A 510 8.73 -2.32 -10.49
CA PRO A 510 7.97 -1.93 -11.68
C PRO A 510 7.76 -0.42 -11.75
N LEU A 511 7.54 0.20 -10.58
CA LEU A 511 7.39 1.64 -10.41
C LEU A 511 8.71 2.35 -10.74
N LEU A 512 9.83 1.88 -10.19
CA LEU A 512 11.17 2.43 -10.46
C LEU A 512 11.59 2.26 -11.92
N THR A 513 11.27 1.14 -12.55
CA THR A 513 11.59 0.91 -13.96
C THR A 513 10.93 1.95 -14.85
N ARG A 514 9.66 2.30 -14.56
CA ARG A 514 8.92 3.35 -15.29
C ARG A 514 9.41 4.75 -14.95
N LEU A 515 9.74 5.03 -13.68
CA LEU A 515 10.34 6.30 -13.28
C LEU A 515 11.70 6.54 -13.98
N CYS A 516 12.57 5.53 -14.03
CA CYS A 516 13.92 5.71 -14.56
C CYS A 516 14.01 5.61 -16.09
N LYS A 517 13.19 4.76 -16.74
CA LYS A 517 13.29 4.45 -18.18
C LYS A 517 12.08 4.91 -19.00
N GLY A 518 11.00 5.38 -18.38
CA GLY A 518 9.79 5.82 -19.07
C GLY A 518 9.98 7.11 -19.86
N THR A 519 8.98 7.45 -20.67
CA THR A 519 8.84 8.78 -21.30
C THR A 519 8.55 9.83 -20.24
N GLU A 520 8.76 11.12 -20.55
CA GLU A 520 8.51 12.20 -19.58
C GLU A 520 7.09 12.16 -19.00
N ASP A 521 6.06 11.90 -19.82
CA ASP A 521 4.67 11.76 -19.35
C ASP A 521 4.50 10.60 -18.36
N VAL A 522 5.14 9.45 -18.62
CA VAL A 522 5.11 8.29 -17.72
C VAL A 522 5.84 8.62 -16.41
N LYS A 523 6.98 9.31 -16.46
CA LYS A 523 7.71 9.72 -15.26
C LYS A 523 6.87 10.66 -14.40
N VAL A 524 6.18 11.62 -15.02
CA VAL A 524 5.25 12.54 -14.33
C VAL A 524 4.16 11.75 -13.62
N GLN A 525 3.51 10.80 -14.31
CA GLN A 525 2.47 9.95 -13.71
C GLN A 525 3.00 9.14 -12.52
N ILE A 526 4.20 8.56 -12.63
CA ILE A 526 4.82 7.81 -11.53
C ILE A 526 5.24 8.73 -10.38
N ALA A 527 5.71 9.95 -10.64
CA ALA A 527 6.01 10.92 -9.60
C ALA A 527 4.74 11.33 -8.83
N ILE A 528 3.62 11.57 -9.53
CA ILE A 528 2.30 11.79 -8.90
C ILE A 528 1.95 10.63 -7.98
N LEU A 529 2.19 9.39 -8.43
CA LEU A 529 1.90 8.19 -7.66
C LEU A 529 2.75 8.10 -6.39
N ILE A 530 4.07 8.29 -6.48
CA ILE A 530 4.99 8.31 -5.32
C ILE A 530 4.59 9.40 -4.32
N GLY A 531 4.15 10.56 -4.81
CA GLY A 531 3.69 11.67 -3.96
C GLY A 531 2.39 11.40 -3.20
N LYS A 532 1.60 10.38 -3.61
CA LYS A 532 0.27 10.06 -3.05
C LYS A 532 0.23 8.76 -2.26
N ILE A 533 0.99 7.74 -2.66
CA ILE A 533 0.96 6.43 -2.00
C ILE A 533 1.55 6.52 -0.59
N PRO A 534 0.91 5.89 0.43
CA PRO A 534 1.53 5.68 1.73
C PRO A 534 2.65 4.65 1.61
N LEU A 535 3.90 5.14 1.52
CA LEU A 535 5.09 4.30 1.47
C LEU A 535 5.54 3.91 2.88
N THR A 536 5.99 2.67 3.04
CA THR A 536 6.73 2.24 4.24
C THR A 536 8.11 2.89 4.27
N ASP A 537 8.77 2.90 5.42
CA ASP A 537 10.11 3.48 5.55
C ASP A 537 11.12 2.77 4.63
N ASP A 538 11.07 1.43 4.56
CA ASP A 538 11.86 0.63 3.60
C ASP A 538 11.59 1.02 2.14
N GLY A 539 10.31 1.27 1.81
CA GLY A 539 9.92 1.71 0.47
C GLY A 539 10.43 3.11 0.13
N LYS A 540 10.38 4.04 1.09
CA LYS A 540 10.93 5.39 0.93
C LYS A 540 12.45 5.34 0.72
N ASP A 541 13.18 4.56 1.52
CA ASP A 541 14.64 4.38 1.35
C ASP A 541 14.99 3.80 -0.02
N TYR A 542 14.32 2.70 -0.39
CA TYR A 542 14.56 2.04 -1.66
C TYR A 542 14.30 2.95 -2.87
N ILE A 543 13.18 3.70 -2.84
CA ILE A 543 12.84 4.64 -3.91
C ILE A 543 13.79 5.83 -3.92
N ALA A 544 14.16 6.40 -2.78
CA ALA A 544 15.10 7.51 -2.71
C ALA A 544 16.46 7.13 -3.32
N ARG A 545 17.02 5.96 -2.97
CA ARG A 545 18.32 5.50 -3.48
C ARG A 545 18.33 5.20 -4.98
N LYS A 546 17.24 4.64 -5.52
CA LYS A 546 17.19 4.19 -6.92
C LYS A 546 16.59 5.22 -7.87
N GLY A 547 15.63 6.02 -7.40
CA GLY A 547 14.86 6.98 -8.20
C GLY A 547 15.12 8.45 -7.85
N GLY A 548 15.76 8.75 -6.72
CA GLY A 548 15.93 10.12 -6.22
C GLY A 548 16.58 11.08 -7.22
N ARG A 549 17.63 10.63 -7.92
CA ARG A 549 18.30 11.44 -8.96
C ARG A 549 17.34 11.84 -10.09
N VAL A 550 16.53 10.90 -10.57
CA VAL A 550 15.58 11.16 -11.66
C VAL A 550 14.51 12.16 -11.22
N LEU A 551 14.01 12.02 -10.00
CA LEU A 551 13.08 13.00 -9.42
C LEU A 551 13.72 14.39 -9.34
N ILE A 552 14.97 14.50 -8.88
CA ILE A 552 15.68 15.78 -8.81
C ILE A 552 15.87 16.38 -10.22
N ASP A 553 16.25 15.57 -11.21
CA ASP A 553 16.39 16.03 -12.59
C ASP A 553 15.06 16.57 -13.15
N MET A 554 13.93 15.93 -12.81
CA MET A 554 12.59 16.36 -13.19
C MET A 554 12.17 17.71 -12.58
N LEU A 555 12.83 18.22 -11.54
CA LEU A 555 12.56 19.58 -11.02
C LEU A 555 12.87 20.67 -12.06
N SER A 556 13.78 20.38 -12.99
CA SER A 556 14.13 21.26 -14.11
C SER A 556 13.26 21.05 -15.36
N SER A 557 12.28 20.15 -15.31
CA SER A 557 11.40 19.79 -16.43
C SER A 557 10.18 20.73 -16.57
N SER A 558 9.10 20.24 -17.19
CA SER A 558 7.82 20.93 -17.34
C SER A 558 7.23 21.34 -15.97
N LEU A 559 6.27 22.27 -15.97
CA LEU A 559 5.60 22.71 -14.73
C LEU A 559 4.97 21.54 -13.98
N GLU A 560 4.26 20.67 -14.70
CA GLU A 560 3.58 19.49 -14.16
C GLU A 560 4.58 18.45 -13.64
N GLY A 561 5.68 18.20 -14.36
CA GLY A 561 6.75 17.31 -13.92
C GLY A 561 7.48 17.82 -12.69
N ARG A 562 7.72 19.14 -12.61
CA ARG A 562 8.31 19.79 -11.44
C ARG A 562 7.43 19.63 -10.20
N GLU A 563 6.14 19.97 -10.30
CA GLU A 563 5.20 19.87 -9.18
C GLU A 563 5.06 18.42 -8.69
N SER A 564 4.90 17.49 -9.63
CA SER A 564 4.76 16.06 -9.33
C SER A 564 6.01 15.48 -8.67
N SER A 565 7.19 15.82 -9.20
CA SER A 565 8.45 15.40 -8.60
C SER A 565 8.67 16.00 -7.22
N LEU A 566 8.32 17.27 -7.03
CA LEU A 566 8.44 17.94 -5.75
C LEU A 566 7.54 17.29 -4.69
N GLN A 567 6.31 16.90 -5.05
CA GLN A 567 5.42 16.16 -4.16
C GLN A 567 6.00 14.78 -3.78
N ALA A 568 6.61 14.06 -4.74
CA ALA A 568 7.29 12.80 -4.49
C ALA A 568 8.49 12.97 -3.54
N LEU A 569 9.35 13.95 -3.81
CA LEU A 569 10.53 14.27 -2.99
C LEU A 569 10.13 14.70 -1.58
N TYR A 570 9.05 15.47 -1.44
CA TYR A 570 8.48 15.80 -0.14
C TYR A 570 8.12 14.53 0.64
N ASN A 571 7.37 13.59 0.04
CA ASN A 571 7.02 12.32 0.69
C ASN A 571 8.27 11.51 1.10
N LEU A 572 9.26 11.40 0.21
CA LEU A 572 10.52 10.69 0.50
C LEU A 572 11.34 11.37 1.60
N SER A 573 11.35 12.71 1.66
CA SER A 573 12.08 13.49 2.66
C SER A 573 11.52 13.39 4.08
N THR A 574 10.29 12.86 4.23
CA THR A 574 9.70 12.64 5.58
C THR A 574 10.40 11.54 6.37
N LEU A 575 11.23 10.72 5.71
CA LEU A 575 12.12 9.76 6.36
C LEU A 575 13.51 10.37 6.50
N ASP A 576 13.97 10.51 7.73
CA ASP A 576 15.22 11.17 8.08
C ASP A 576 16.46 10.56 7.39
N ASP A 577 16.51 9.22 7.27
CA ASP A 577 17.63 8.50 6.66
C ASP A 577 17.82 8.85 5.17
N ASN A 578 16.76 9.30 4.49
CA ASN A 578 16.81 9.71 3.08
C ASN A 578 17.51 11.05 2.87
N ALA A 579 17.67 11.87 3.92
CA ALA A 579 18.24 13.20 3.78
C ALA A 579 19.64 13.16 3.15
N THR A 580 20.49 12.23 3.60
CA THR A 580 21.83 11.99 3.06
C THR A 580 21.82 11.73 1.57
N VAL A 581 21.06 10.71 1.16
CA VAL A 581 20.98 10.22 -0.22
C VAL A 581 20.49 11.31 -1.16
N LEU A 582 19.47 12.06 -0.75
CA LEU A 582 18.90 13.12 -1.58
C LEU A 582 19.82 14.33 -1.68
N VAL A 583 20.52 14.70 -0.60
CA VAL A 583 21.52 15.77 -0.59
C VAL A 583 22.69 15.41 -1.51
N ASP A 584 23.20 14.18 -1.46
CA ASP A 584 24.28 13.69 -2.33
C ASP A 584 23.90 13.73 -3.83
N PHE A 585 22.61 13.62 -4.14
CA PHE A 585 22.09 13.78 -5.50
C PHE A 585 21.88 15.24 -5.92
N GLY A 586 22.17 16.21 -5.05
CA GLY A 586 22.06 17.64 -5.35
C GLY A 586 20.65 18.20 -5.17
N LEU A 587 19.87 17.67 -4.21
CA LEU A 587 18.51 18.17 -3.93
C LEU A 587 18.50 19.64 -3.47
N LEU A 588 19.41 20.06 -2.59
CA LEU A 588 19.39 21.41 -2.00
C LEU A 588 19.53 22.52 -3.05
N PRO A 589 20.50 22.49 -3.99
CA PRO A 589 20.58 23.48 -5.07
C PRO A 589 19.34 23.54 -5.97
N ALA A 590 18.67 22.41 -6.19
CA ALA A 590 17.45 22.38 -6.99
C ALA A 590 16.28 23.04 -6.26
N LEU A 591 16.11 22.77 -4.96
CA LEU A 591 15.02 23.30 -4.15
C LEU A 591 15.21 24.79 -3.83
N THR A 592 16.41 25.24 -3.50
CA THR A 592 16.68 26.67 -3.23
C THR A 592 16.47 27.52 -4.47
N ASN A 593 16.83 27.02 -5.65
CA ASN A 593 16.55 27.70 -6.92
C ASN A 593 15.05 27.87 -7.17
N ILE A 594 14.22 26.88 -6.78
CA ILE A 594 12.75 26.99 -6.84
C ILE A 594 12.24 27.98 -5.79
N LEU A 595 12.75 27.90 -4.56
CA LEU A 595 12.31 28.72 -3.43
C LEU A 595 12.59 30.22 -3.66
N PHE A 596 13.78 30.54 -4.18
CA PHE A 596 14.22 31.91 -4.47
C PHE A 596 13.82 32.41 -5.87
N ALA A 597 13.09 31.62 -6.67
CA ALA A 597 12.61 32.05 -7.98
C ALA A 597 11.65 33.25 -7.88
N MET A 598 11.62 34.05 -8.95
CA MET A 598 10.77 35.25 -9.12
C MET A 598 9.26 34.98 -8.86
N PRO A 599 8.45 36.03 -8.59
CA PRO A 599 7.05 35.90 -8.11
C PRO A 599 6.07 35.14 -9.01
N ASP A 600 6.43 34.81 -10.24
CA ASP A 600 5.56 34.08 -11.19
C ASP A 600 5.41 32.57 -10.88
N CYS A 601 6.16 32.03 -9.90
CA CYS A 601 6.01 30.64 -9.46
C CYS A 601 4.85 30.49 -8.45
N SER A 602 4.04 29.44 -8.58
CA SER A 602 2.88 29.23 -7.70
C SER A 602 3.30 29.17 -6.23
N SER A 603 2.48 29.76 -5.35
CA SER A 603 2.73 29.76 -3.89
C SER A 603 2.88 28.33 -3.36
N ASP A 604 2.18 27.36 -3.93
CA ASP A 604 2.18 25.97 -3.45
C ASP A 604 3.49 25.25 -3.74
N ILE A 605 4.11 25.49 -4.90
CA ILE A 605 5.44 24.94 -5.23
C ILE A 605 6.51 25.51 -4.30
N LYS A 606 6.44 26.80 -3.95
CA LYS A 606 7.36 27.41 -2.98
C LYS A 606 7.20 26.81 -1.59
N VAL A 607 5.96 26.59 -1.14
CA VAL A 607 5.65 25.96 0.15
C VAL A 607 6.19 24.53 0.20
N LEU A 608 5.96 23.72 -0.84
CA LEU A 608 6.44 22.35 -0.93
C LEU A 608 7.98 22.30 -0.97
N SER A 609 8.61 23.21 -1.70
CA SER A 609 10.07 23.32 -1.75
C SER A 609 10.63 23.64 -0.37
N ALA A 610 10.12 24.70 0.28
CA ALA A 610 10.55 25.07 1.62
C ALA A 610 10.31 23.93 2.64
N SER A 611 9.17 23.24 2.56
CA SER A 611 8.84 22.14 3.47
C SER A 611 9.79 20.95 3.28
N THR A 612 10.13 20.63 2.03
CA THR A 612 11.09 19.56 1.70
C THR A 612 12.48 19.92 2.21
N ILE A 613 12.95 21.16 1.98
CA ILE A 613 14.22 21.66 2.56
C ILE A 613 14.17 21.53 4.08
N ALA A 614 13.09 21.94 4.73
CA ALA A 614 12.99 21.90 6.18
C ALA A 614 13.05 20.46 6.75
N ASN A 615 12.48 19.47 6.06
CA ASN A 615 12.62 18.06 6.44
C ASN A 615 14.09 17.61 6.35
N ILE A 616 14.78 17.93 5.26
CA ILE A 616 16.21 17.59 5.06
C ILE A 616 17.09 18.20 6.17
N LEU A 617 16.81 19.43 6.59
CA LEU A 617 17.59 20.12 7.63
C LEU A 617 17.19 19.79 9.07
N SER A 618 16.15 18.97 9.28
CA SER A 618 15.68 18.66 10.64
C SER A 618 16.72 17.88 11.47
N ASN A 619 17.61 17.15 10.81
CA ASN A 619 18.73 16.43 11.43
C ASN A 619 20.08 16.95 10.93
N SER A 620 21.04 17.06 11.86
CA SER A 620 22.40 17.53 11.59
C SER A 620 23.33 16.40 11.13
N GLY A 621 24.35 16.72 10.33
CA GLY A 621 25.49 15.85 10.04
C GLY A 621 25.69 15.50 8.56
N HIS A 622 24.87 16.03 7.66
CA HIS A 622 24.80 15.57 6.26
C HIS A 622 24.67 16.71 5.24
N TRP A 623 23.96 17.79 5.57
CA TRP A 623 23.73 18.91 4.66
C TRP A 623 24.71 20.06 4.86
N GLU A 624 25.42 20.12 5.99
CA GLU A 624 26.28 21.25 6.38
C GLU A 624 27.46 21.49 5.45
N LEU A 625 27.93 20.43 4.78
CA LEU A 625 29.03 20.46 3.81
C LEU A 625 28.53 20.49 2.35
N ALA A 626 27.23 20.28 2.14
CA ALA A 626 26.65 20.25 0.81
C ALA A 626 26.39 21.66 0.28
N PRO A 627 26.53 21.89 -1.03
CA PRO A 627 26.16 23.16 -1.63
C PRO A 627 24.64 23.34 -1.54
N ALA A 628 24.21 24.51 -1.09
CA ALA A 628 22.81 24.93 -1.06
C ALA A 628 22.37 25.54 -2.39
N ASP A 629 23.28 26.04 -3.22
CA ASP A 629 22.98 26.65 -4.51
C ASP A 629 24.01 26.26 -5.58
N LYS A 630 23.85 26.79 -6.80
CA LYS A 630 24.74 26.51 -7.93
C LYS A 630 26.11 27.17 -7.78
N ASP A 631 26.22 28.21 -6.96
CA ASP A 631 27.46 28.95 -6.70
C ASP A 631 28.32 28.27 -5.62
N GLY A 632 27.77 27.23 -4.97
CA GLY A 632 28.47 26.42 -3.98
C GLY A 632 28.36 26.96 -2.56
N HIS A 633 27.47 27.93 -2.31
CA HIS A 633 27.26 28.45 -0.95
C HIS A 633 26.60 27.37 -0.09
N PRO A 634 27.04 27.14 1.16
CA PRO A 634 26.35 26.23 2.07
C PRO A 634 25.07 26.87 2.63
N MET A 635 24.18 26.05 3.21
CA MET A 635 22.88 26.52 3.74
C MET A 635 23.04 27.58 4.84
N GLN A 636 24.12 27.49 5.63
CA GLN A 636 24.46 28.41 6.72
C GLN A 636 25.22 29.66 6.28
N SER A 637 25.36 29.90 4.96
CA SER A 637 26.02 31.09 4.45
C SER A 637 25.18 32.35 4.68
N GLU A 638 25.87 33.50 4.76
CA GLU A 638 25.23 34.82 4.88
C GLU A 638 24.18 35.05 3.79
N PHE A 639 24.54 34.78 2.53
CA PHE A 639 23.66 34.98 1.39
C PHE A 639 22.35 34.19 1.50
N ILE A 640 22.42 32.90 1.82
CA ILE A 640 21.23 32.03 1.93
C ILE A 640 20.34 32.46 3.10
N ILE A 641 20.93 32.75 4.27
CA ILE A 641 20.16 33.17 5.45
C ILE A 641 19.46 34.51 5.22
N HIS A 642 20.13 35.48 4.61
CA HIS A 642 19.53 36.78 4.29
C HIS A 642 18.34 36.62 3.32
N ARG A 643 18.49 35.79 2.28
CA ARG A 643 17.41 35.47 1.34
C ARG A 643 16.22 34.77 2.02
N LEU A 644 16.47 33.84 2.94
CA LEU A 644 15.41 33.19 3.72
C LEU A 644 14.65 34.22 4.58
N LEU A 645 15.36 35.17 5.19
CA LEU A 645 14.73 36.24 5.98
C LEU A 645 13.91 37.21 5.11
N GLU A 646 14.39 37.56 3.91
CA GLU A 646 13.61 38.33 2.94
C GLU A 646 12.28 37.61 2.61
N LEU A 647 12.32 36.29 2.39
CA LEU A 647 11.14 35.50 2.08
C LEU A 647 10.10 35.47 3.20
N LEU A 648 10.49 35.61 4.48
CA LEU A 648 9.53 35.70 5.59
C LEU A 648 8.60 36.90 5.39
N THR A 649 9.09 38.03 4.87
CA THR A 649 8.28 39.23 4.66
C THR A 649 7.39 39.17 3.41
N LEU A 650 7.79 38.38 2.41
CA LEU A 650 7.17 38.37 1.08
C LEU A 650 6.21 37.20 0.82
N SER A 651 6.17 36.19 1.70
CA SER A 651 5.51 34.90 1.44
C SER A 651 4.22 34.69 2.24
N SER A 652 3.42 33.68 1.85
CA SER A 652 2.22 33.23 2.55
C SER A 652 2.53 32.54 3.88
N GLY A 653 1.54 32.44 4.80
CA GLY A 653 1.72 31.89 6.16
C GLY A 653 2.35 30.49 6.22
N LYS A 654 1.92 29.56 5.35
CA LYS A 654 2.51 28.21 5.28
C LYS A 654 3.97 28.22 4.81
N CYS A 655 4.31 29.10 3.88
CA CYS A 655 5.68 29.27 3.40
C CYS A 655 6.55 29.87 4.51
N GLN A 656 6.04 30.89 5.22
CA GLN A 656 6.70 31.46 6.40
C GLN A 656 7.00 30.38 7.45
N ALA A 657 6.07 29.46 7.70
CA ALA A 657 6.26 28.38 8.67
C ALA A 657 7.39 27.44 8.26
N ALA A 658 7.43 27.06 6.98
CA ALA A 658 8.49 26.24 6.43
C ALA A 658 9.84 26.97 6.49
N VAL A 659 9.91 28.25 6.14
CA VAL A 659 11.14 29.06 6.20
C VAL A 659 11.66 29.21 7.63
N ILE A 660 10.79 29.46 8.62
CA ILE A 660 11.18 29.46 10.04
C ILE A 660 11.72 28.08 10.44
N HIS A 661 11.13 26.99 9.93
CA HIS A 661 11.63 25.65 10.17
C HIS A 661 13.02 25.40 9.57
N ILE A 662 13.28 25.91 8.36
CA ILE A 662 14.62 25.87 7.75
C ILE A 662 15.63 26.61 8.63
N LEU A 663 15.32 27.84 9.04
CA LEU A 663 16.20 28.62 9.92
C LEU A 663 16.45 27.92 11.26
N TRP A 664 15.42 27.25 11.81
CA TRP A 664 15.56 26.41 12.98
C TRP A 664 16.49 25.22 12.74
N GLY A 665 16.33 24.48 11.63
CA GLY A 665 17.18 23.35 11.29
C GLY A 665 18.64 23.76 11.12
N ILE A 666 18.89 24.90 10.45
CA ILE A 666 20.25 25.44 10.31
C ILE A 666 20.84 25.79 11.68
N ALA A 667 20.08 26.52 12.50
CA ALA A 667 20.55 26.97 13.80
C ALA A 667 20.72 25.81 14.79
N ALA A 668 19.98 24.71 14.62
CA ALA A 668 20.02 23.53 15.49
C ALA A 668 21.25 22.65 15.26
N SER A 669 21.88 22.74 14.10
CA SER A 669 23.07 21.95 13.79
C SER A 669 24.27 22.40 14.64
N PRO A 670 24.98 21.47 15.31
CA PRO A 670 26.18 21.80 16.09
C PRO A 670 27.27 22.53 15.29
N GLN A 671 27.39 22.23 13.99
CA GLN A 671 28.43 22.81 13.13
C GLN A 671 28.03 24.16 12.52
N ALA A 672 26.73 24.38 12.27
CA ALA A 672 26.23 25.59 11.62
C ALA A 672 25.70 26.64 12.61
N SER A 673 25.38 26.25 13.85
CA SER A 673 24.64 27.07 14.81
C SER A 673 25.25 28.45 15.10
N ASP A 674 26.59 28.56 15.21
CA ASP A 674 27.26 29.83 15.47
C ASP A 674 27.19 30.77 14.25
N LEU A 675 27.49 30.26 13.06
CA LEU A 675 27.39 31.02 11.82
C LEU A 675 25.94 31.46 11.58
N ALA A 676 24.98 30.55 11.77
CA ALA A 676 23.56 30.84 11.64
C ALA A 676 23.12 31.99 12.54
N ALA A 677 23.49 31.93 13.83
CA ALA A 677 23.24 33.01 14.78
C ALA A 677 23.86 34.33 14.29
N THR A 678 25.14 34.34 13.91
CA THR A 678 25.81 35.57 13.45
C THR A 678 25.12 36.19 12.22
N HIS A 679 24.77 35.39 11.23
CA HIS A 679 24.14 35.86 10.00
C HIS A 679 22.69 36.31 10.21
N ILE A 680 21.91 35.60 11.05
CA ILE A 680 20.55 36.02 11.43
C ILE A 680 20.59 37.40 12.11
N ARG A 681 21.56 37.66 13.00
CA ARG A 681 21.72 39.01 13.61
C ARG A 681 22.14 40.05 12.59
N SER A 682 23.10 39.75 11.72
CA SER A 682 23.60 40.72 10.72
C SER A 682 22.51 41.22 9.78
N ALA A 683 21.50 40.39 9.49
CA ALA A 683 20.37 40.71 8.64
C ALA A 683 19.19 41.40 9.36
N GLY A 684 19.30 41.70 10.66
CA GLY A 684 18.16 42.16 11.46
C GLY A 684 17.07 41.09 11.63
N GLY A 685 17.41 39.80 11.44
CA GLY A 685 16.45 38.70 11.45
C GLY A 685 15.80 38.44 12.81
N ILE A 686 16.39 38.90 13.91
CA ILE A 686 15.81 38.74 15.26
C ILE A 686 14.45 39.46 15.34
N ALA A 687 14.37 40.73 14.93
CA ALA A 687 13.12 41.48 14.86
C ALA A 687 12.09 40.79 13.95
N ALA A 688 12.54 40.31 12.80
CA ALA A 688 11.71 39.60 11.83
C ALA A 688 11.16 38.26 12.34
N ILE A 689 11.86 37.56 13.25
CA ILE A 689 11.41 36.30 13.83
C ILE A 689 10.50 36.56 15.05
N VAL A 690 10.85 37.55 15.88
CA VAL A 690 10.13 37.86 17.13
C VAL A 690 8.67 38.26 16.90
N GLN A 691 8.34 38.87 15.75
CA GLN A 691 6.96 39.20 15.40
C GLN A 691 6.03 37.97 15.28
N TYR A 692 6.57 36.76 15.10
CA TYR A 692 5.78 35.54 14.97
C TYR A 692 5.46 34.87 16.32
N LEU A 693 5.98 35.38 17.43
CA LEU A 693 5.77 34.80 18.76
C LEU A 693 4.33 34.91 19.27
N ASP A 694 3.55 35.86 18.75
CA ASP A 694 2.13 36.05 19.06
C ASP A 694 1.22 35.87 17.84
N HIS A 695 1.72 35.17 16.81
CA HIS A 695 0.95 34.89 15.60
C HIS A 695 -0.28 34.01 15.89
N MET A 696 -1.37 34.18 15.15
CA MET A 696 -2.63 33.45 15.37
C MET A 696 -2.51 31.96 15.07
N GLU A 697 -1.70 31.59 14.06
CA GLU A 697 -1.48 30.20 13.65
C GLU A 697 -0.49 29.48 14.60
N PRO A 698 -0.89 28.36 15.24
CA PRO A 698 -0.09 27.68 16.25
C PRO A 698 1.21 27.08 15.70
N ASP A 699 1.18 26.54 14.48
CA ASP A 699 2.37 25.91 13.88
C ASP A 699 3.50 26.92 13.65
N LEU A 700 3.16 28.12 13.16
CA LEU A 700 4.08 29.25 13.01
C LEU A 700 4.67 29.67 14.36
N ARG A 701 3.79 29.87 15.34
CA ARG A 701 4.15 30.33 16.67
C ARG A 701 5.07 29.34 17.39
N THR A 702 4.74 28.05 17.35
CA THR A 702 5.56 26.98 17.92
C THR A 702 6.96 26.91 17.28
N ARG A 703 7.05 27.02 15.95
CA ARG A 703 8.34 27.01 15.24
C ARG A 703 9.18 28.25 15.57
N ALA A 704 8.55 29.42 15.64
CA ALA A 704 9.21 30.66 16.06
C ALA A 704 9.74 30.56 17.49
N LEU A 705 8.94 30.04 18.43
CA LEU A 705 9.36 29.80 19.81
C LEU A 705 10.58 28.87 19.89
N LYS A 706 10.58 27.76 19.15
CA LYS A 706 11.73 26.83 19.11
C LYS A 706 13.00 27.50 18.57
N LEU A 707 12.88 28.31 17.52
CA LEU A 707 14.01 29.06 16.95
C LEU A 707 14.53 30.11 17.94
N VAL A 708 13.65 30.90 18.55
CA VAL A 708 14.03 31.92 19.54
C VAL A 708 14.68 31.28 20.77
N ASN A 709 14.16 30.14 21.24
CA ASN A 709 14.76 29.40 22.35
C ASN A 709 16.21 28.98 22.06
N LEU A 710 16.47 28.54 20.83
CA LEU A 710 17.79 28.15 20.39
C LEU A 710 18.73 29.37 20.24
N LEU A 711 18.25 30.45 19.64
CA LEU A 711 19.02 31.69 19.48
C LEU A 711 19.33 32.35 20.83
N SER A 712 18.46 32.19 21.84
CA SER A 712 18.66 32.74 23.18
C SER A 712 19.94 32.23 23.86
N GLU A 713 20.38 31.01 23.54
CA GLU A 713 21.60 30.41 24.08
C GLU A 713 22.86 31.16 23.63
N LYS A 714 22.85 31.71 22.42
CA LYS A 714 24.01 32.36 21.78
C LYS A 714 23.92 33.88 21.74
N MET A 715 22.70 34.42 21.80
CA MET A 715 22.40 35.81 21.46
C MET A 715 21.53 36.51 22.50
N GLY A 716 21.52 36.00 23.73
CA GLY A 716 20.60 36.42 24.79
C GLY A 716 20.48 37.94 24.97
N GLN A 717 21.59 38.68 24.95
CA GLN A 717 21.55 40.14 25.16
C GLN A 717 20.74 40.88 24.09
N VAL A 718 21.06 40.64 22.82
CA VAL A 718 20.36 41.26 21.67
C VAL A 718 18.89 40.83 21.65
N LEU A 719 18.62 39.59 22.01
CA LEU A 719 17.26 39.06 22.05
C LEU A 719 16.41 39.68 23.17
N VAL A 720 16.99 39.93 24.36
CA VAL A 720 16.29 40.65 25.45
C VAL A 720 15.93 42.07 25.03
N GLU A 721 16.88 42.77 24.41
CA GLU A 721 16.67 44.14 23.91
C GLU A 721 15.51 44.16 22.89
N GLU A 722 15.54 43.29 21.90
CA GLU A 722 14.48 43.21 20.88
C GLU A 722 13.11 42.81 21.46
N LEU A 723 13.06 41.83 22.38
CA LEU A 723 11.81 41.41 23.02
C LEU A 723 11.23 42.51 23.93
N ARG A 724 12.09 43.36 24.49
CA ARG A 724 11.70 44.54 25.27
C ARG A 724 11.12 45.61 24.36
N ASP A 725 11.83 45.95 23.29
CA ASP A 725 11.46 47.01 22.35
C ASP A 725 10.17 46.67 21.58
N SER A 726 9.97 45.39 21.26
CA SER A 726 8.75 44.87 20.63
C SER A 726 7.61 44.54 21.61
N ASN A 727 7.80 44.82 22.91
CA ASN A 727 6.83 44.55 23.98
C ASN A 727 6.35 43.08 24.06
N LYS A 728 7.20 42.13 23.71
CA LYS A 728 6.88 40.69 23.74
C LYS A 728 7.21 40.03 25.09
N LEU A 729 8.05 40.62 25.94
CA LEU A 729 8.34 40.08 27.28
C LEU A 729 7.08 39.96 28.16
N PRO A 730 6.18 40.97 28.24
CA PRO A 730 4.93 40.83 29.00
C PRO A 730 3.98 39.79 28.39
N TYR A 731 3.93 39.71 27.06
CA TYR A 731 3.14 38.69 26.35
C TYR A 731 3.59 37.26 26.71
N LEU A 732 4.89 36.99 26.66
CA LEU A 732 5.46 35.69 27.00
C LEU A 732 5.15 35.32 28.46
N LYS A 733 5.24 36.29 29.38
CA LYS A 733 4.85 36.12 30.78
C LYS A 733 3.36 35.76 30.92
N GLU A 734 2.48 36.46 30.23
CA GLU A 734 1.03 36.20 30.27
C GLU A 734 0.72 34.78 29.78
N LYS A 735 1.24 34.40 28.60
CA LYS A 735 1.00 33.07 28.00
C LYS A 735 1.64 31.93 28.76
N LEU A 736 2.75 32.20 29.46
CA LEU A 736 3.34 31.23 30.36
C LEU A 736 2.39 30.83 31.50
N LEU A 737 1.73 31.82 32.09
CA LEU A 737 0.84 31.63 33.25
C LEU A 737 -0.55 31.13 32.86
N ASP A 738 -0.93 31.25 31.59
CA ASP A 738 -2.22 30.80 31.07
C ASP A 738 -2.33 29.25 31.08
N PRO A 739 -3.25 28.67 31.88
CA PRO A 739 -3.44 27.22 31.92
C PRO A 739 -4.04 26.65 30.63
N GLN A 740 -4.70 27.48 29.80
CA GLN A 740 -5.33 27.07 28.54
C GLN A 740 -4.37 27.10 27.35
N PHE A 741 -3.21 27.75 27.49
CA PHE A 741 -2.20 27.82 26.44
C PHE A 741 -1.44 26.50 26.32
N ASP A 742 -1.00 26.15 25.09
CA ASP A 742 -0.41 24.84 24.80
C ASP A 742 0.78 24.52 25.71
N PHE A 743 0.81 23.31 26.26
CA PHE A 743 1.84 22.91 27.21
C PHE A 743 3.24 22.88 26.58
N GLY A 744 3.33 22.47 25.31
CA GLY A 744 4.58 22.47 24.55
C GLY A 744 5.10 23.88 24.31
N GLU A 745 4.24 24.80 23.86
CA GLU A 745 4.58 26.22 23.70
C GLU A 745 5.03 26.85 25.02
N ARG A 746 4.33 26.56 26.12
CA ARG A 746 4.74 27.03 27.46
C ARG A 746 6.11 26.51 27.86
N ALA A 747 6.44 25.26 27.55
CA ALA A 747 7.76 24.70 27.84
C ALA A 747 8.88 25.45 27.10
N GLU A 748 8.64 25.85 25.85
CA GLU A 748 9.59 26.69 25.08
C GLU A 748 9.70 28.09 25.68
N ILE A 749 8.57 28.73 26.03
CA ILE A 749 8.56 30.07 26.64
C ILE A 749 9.38 30.10 27.93
N VAL A 750 9.19 29.12 28.81
CA VAL A 750 9.96 28.99 30.05
C VAL A 750 11.45 28.89 29.74
N CYS A 751 11.85 28.06 28.77
CA CYS A 751 13.25 27.92 28.39
C CYS A 751 13.84 29.21 27.82
N ILE A 752 13.09 29.95 27.01
CA ILE A 752 13.50 31.27 26.50
C ILE A 752 13.77 32.19 27.68
N LEU A 753 12.78 32.42 28.55
CA LEU A 753 12.91 33.34 29.69
C LEU A 753 14.04 32.92 30.64
N ALA A 754 14.26 31.61 30.83
CA ALA A 754 15.36 31.09 31.64
C ALA A 754 16.76 31.38 31.08
N ARG A 755 16.90 31.62 29.77
CA ARG A 755 18.19 31.86 29.09
C ARG A 755 18.49 33.32 28.84
N LEU A 756 17.47 34.17 28.86
CA LEU A 756 17.61 35.62 28.68
C LEU A 756 18.40 36.27 29.83
N PRO A 757 19.42 37.10 29.56
CA PRO A 757 20.17 37.81 30.58
C PRO A 757 19.37 39.01 31.12
N PHE A 758 18.47 38.77 32.07
CA PHE A 758 17.73 39.83 32.73
C PHE A 758 18.61 40.65 33.70
N SER A 759 18.38 41.96 33.74
CA SER A 759 18.87 42.81 34.83
C SER A 759 18.13 42.52 36.14
N ILE A 760 18.68 42.95 37.28
CA ILE A 760 18.02 42.80 38.59
C ILE A 760 16.62 43.42 38.58
N ASP A 761 16.46 44.60 37.97
CA ASP A 761 15.17 45.29 37.85
C ASP A 761 14.19 44.51 36.98
N GLU A 762 14.67 43.85 35.92
CA GLU A 762 13.83 43.00 35.06
C GLU A 762 13.42 41.71 35.77
N VAL A 763 14.28 41.11 36.58
CA VAL A 763 13.91 39.97 37.43
C VAL A 763 12.80 40.37 38.41
N LYS A 764 12.87 41.56 39.00
CA LYS A 764 11.83 42.08 39.93
C LYS A 764 10.51 42.42 39.22
N THR A 765 10.58 43.08 38.06
CA THR A 765 9.40 43.63 37.37
C THR A 765 8.74 42.63 36.42
N ILE A 766 9.54 41.93 35.60
CA ILE A 766 9.07 41.02 34.56
C ILE A 766 8.79 39.64 35.16
N LEU A 767 9.76 38.98 35.79
CA LEU A 767 9.52 37.67 36.40
C LEU A 767 8.70 37.84 37.69
N GLY A 768 9.22 38.60 38.65
CA GLY A 768 8.53 39.00 39.88
C GLY A 768 8.07 37.81 40.76
N PRO A 769 7.32 38.08 41.84
CA PRO A 769 6.90 37.04 42.78
C PRO A 769 5.80 36.10 42.22
N VAL A 770 5.02 36.57 41.24
CA VAL A 770 3.92 35.79 40.64
C VAL A 770 4.44 34.63 39.81
N VAL A 771 5.41 34.88 38.91
CA VAL A 771 6.03 33.81 38.10
C VAL A 771 6.81 32.87 38.99
N LEU A 772 7.49 33.40 40.01
CA LEU A 772 8.21 32.58 40.98
C LEU A 772 7.29 31.59 41.70
N ARG A 773 6.21 32.08 42.31
CA ARG A 773 5.24 31.24 43.02
C ARG A 773 4.67 30.15 42.11
N TRP A 774 4.33 30.53 40.88
CA TRP A 774 3.84 29.61 39.87
C TRP A 774 4.89 28.54 39.50
N ALA A 775 6.15 28.95 39.29
CA ALA A 775 7.23 28.04 38.91
C ALA A 775 7.51 27.00 40.01
N VAL A 776 7.57 27.44 41.27
CA VAL A 776 7.75 26.57 42.43
C VAL A 776 6.57 25.60 42.59
N SER A 777 5.34 26.08 42.43
CA SER A 777 4.15 25.21 42.46
C SER A 777 4.22 24.12 41.39
N LYS A 778 4.61 24.47 40.17
CA LYS A 778 4.71 23.52 39.06
C LYS A 778 5.83 22.51 39.23
N LEU A 779 6.97 22.90 39.80
CA LEU A 779 8.03 21.95 40.16
C LEU A 779 7.56 20.94 41.23
N LYS A 780 6.82 21.39 42.25
CA LYS A 780 6.27 20.52 43.30
C LYS A 780 5.23 19.51 42.78
N GLU A 781 4.44 19.89 41.77
CA GLU A 781 3.53 18.97 41.08
C GLU A 781 4.29 17.90 40.25
N GLN A 782 5.48 18.23 39.74
CA GLN A 782 6.29 17.44 38.83
C GLN A 782 7.35 16.60 39.57
N LYS A 783 6.92 15.66 40.42
CA LYS A 783 7.83 14.89 41.29
C LYS A 783 8.85 14.01 40.54
N PRO A 784 10.08 13.84 41.07
CA PRO A 784 11.14 13.06 40.42
C PRO A 784 10.86 11.57 40.20
N SER A 785 9.95 10.99 40.98
CA SER A 785 9.56 9.58 40.87
C SER A 785 8.74 9.25 39.62
N SER A 786 8.22 10.26 38.91
CA SER A 786 7.36 10.09 37.72
C SER A 786 8.10 10.15 36.37
N TYR A 787 9.42 10.40 36.36
CA TYR A 787 10.17 10.68 35.11
C TYR A 787 10.29 9.50 34.13
N GLY A 788 9.99 8.26 34.54
CA GLY A 788 10.09 7.08 33.68
C GLY A 788 9.10 7.00 32.51
N LYS A 789 8.11 7.91 32.44
CA LYS A 789 7.08 7.95 31.36
C LYS A 789 6.86 9.36 30.76
N ASN A 790 7.72 10.33 31.03
CA ASN A 790 7.44 11.74 30.71
C ASN A 790 7.78 12.13 29.26
N SER A 791 6.91 12.92 28.63
CA SER A 791 7.10 13.46 27.29
C SER A 791 8.31 14.43 27.22
N ALA A 792 8.85 14.66 26.03
CA ALA A 792 9.96 15.60 25.81
C ALA A 792 9.66 17.03 26.32
N SER A 793 8.42 17.49 26.14
CA SER A 793 7.96 18.81 26.62
C SER A 793 8.00 18.92 28.15
N THR A 794 7.72 17.84 28.87
CA THR A 794 7.81 17.82 30.33
C THR A 794 9.24 17.98 30.82
N ARG A 795 10.21 17.34 30.15
CA ARG A 795 11.63 17.51 30.44
C ARG A 795 12.08 18.96 30.20
N ARG A 796 11.66 19.57 29.08
CA ARG A 796 11.92 20.99 28.78
C ARG A 796 11.28 21.94 29.78
N MET A 797 10.05 21.66 30.22
CA MET A 797 9.38 22.43 31.26
C MET A 797 10.19 22.45 32.55
N VAL A 798 10.65 21.29 33.05
CA VAL A 798 11.48 21.22 34.27
C VAL A 798 12.82 21.93 34.07
N GLU A 799 13.48 21.74 32.93
CA GLU A 799 14.73 22.45 32.59
C GLU A 799 14.56 23.96 32.68
N GLY A 800 13.54 24.50 32.01
CA GLY A 800 13.31 25.93 32.01
C GLY A 800 12.87 26.44 33.38
N LEU A 801 12.04 25.69 34.13
CA LEU A 801 11.58 26.11 35.46
C LEU A 801 12.77 26.26 36.42
N LEU A 802 13.68 25.28 36.43
CA LEU A 802 14.92 25.37 37.20
C LEU A 802 15.77 26.53 36.71
N GLY A 803 15.87 26.74 35.39
CA GLY A 803 16.58 27.88 34.82
C GLY A 803 15.99 29.25 35.21
N LEU A 804 14.66 29.37 35.33
CA LEU A 804 14.00 30.58 35.85
C LEU A 804 14.39 30.83 37.30
N LEU A 805 14.46 29.79 38.14
CA LEU A 805 14.91 29.92 39.54
C LEU A 805 16.36 30.41 39.63
N LEU A 806 17.23 30.07 38.67
CA LEU A 806 18.61 30.56 38.64
C LEU A 806 18.70 32.07 38.52
N HIS A 807 17.75 32.74 37.86
CA HIS A 807 17.71 34.22 37.83
C HIS A 807 17.53 34.82 39.21
N TYR A 808 16.78 34.18 40.10
CA TYR A 808 16.62 34.64 41.48
C TYR A 808 17.84 34.25 42.34
N ALA A 809 18.36 33.03 42.17
CA ALA A 809 19.49 32.53 42.97
C ALA A 809 20.82 33.24 42.66
N ARG A 810 21.04 33.71 41.43
CA ARG A 810 22.29 34.36 41.00
C ARG A 810 22.45 35.79 41.51
N ASN A 811 21.37 36.46 41.90
CA ASN A 811 21.38 37.88 42.25
C ASN A 811 21.45 38.09 43.77
N PRO A 812 22.46 38.82 44.29
CA PRO A 812 22.65 39.03 45.74
C PRO A 812 21.76 40.15 46.32
N ASP A 813 20.68 40.52 45.63
CA ASP A 813 19.76 41.56 46.08
C ASP A 813 18.94 41.08 47.29
N THR A 814 18.83 41.91 48.33
CA THR A 814 18.21 41.54 49.61
C THR A 814 16.74 41.17 49.49
N GLU A 815 15.99 41.76 48.56
CA GLU A 815 14.56 41.45 48.36
C GLU A 815 14.41 40.11 47.63
N LEU A 816 15.26 39.84 46.64
CA LEU A 816 15.27 38.57 45.92
C LEU A 816 15.74 37.42 46.82
N LEU A 817 16.74 37.64 47.67
CA LEU A 817 17.20 36.65 48.64
C LEU A 817 16.12 36.30 49.66
N ALA A 818 15.32 37.26 50.13
CA ALA A 818 14.18 36.98 51.01
C ALA A 818 13.15 36.06 50.33
N LEU A 819 12.87 36.24 49.04
CA LEU A 819 12.01 35.34 48.26
C LEU A 819 12.63 33.94 48.10
N VAL A 820 13.93 33.86 47.82
CA VAL A 820 14.66 32.58 47.70
C VAL A 820 14.56 31.76 49.01
N GLN A 821 14.63 32.44 50.17
CA GLN A 821 14.43 31.83 51.48
C GLN A 821 12.97 31.41 51.72
N GLU A 822 12.01 32.29 51.43
CA GLU A 822 10.56 32.04 51.60
C GLU A 822 10.11 30.77 50.86
N TYR A 823 10.65 30.53 49.66
CA TYR A 823 10.26 29.39 48.81
C TYR A 823 11.19 28.16 48.94
N HIS A 824 12.15 28.16 49.87
CA HIS A 824 13.03 27.02 50.18
C HIS A 824 13.79 26.46 48.96
N PHE A 825 14.47 27.32 48.21
CA PHE A 825 15.17 26.92 46.97
C PHE A 825 16.23 25.83 47.17
N MET A 826 16.88 25.81 48.34
CA MET A 826 17.89 24.79 48.68
C MET A 826 17.29 23.39 48.54
N ASN A 827 16.12 23.17 49.12
CA ASN A 827 15.41 21.89 49.06
C ASN A 827 14.98 21.53 47.63
N ILE A 828 14.48 22.51 46.86
CA ILE A 828 14.06 22.29 45.47
C ILE A 828 15.24 21.82 44.61
N PHE A 829 16.39 22.49 44.69
CA PHE A 829 17.56 22.09 43.91
C PHE A 829 18.13 20.74 44.38
N CYS A 830 18.18 20.47 45.69
CA CYS A 830 18.59 19.17 46.23
C CYS A 830 17.70 18.02 45.72
N GLU A 831 16.37 18.18 45.69
CA GLU A 831 15.45 17.17 45.17
C GLU A 831 15.77 16.80 43.71
N HIS A 832 16.09 17.80 42.88
CA HIS A 832 16.32 17.62 41.44
C HIS A 832 17.73 17.14 41.05
N ILE A 833 18.67 17.03 42.00
CA ILE A 833 20.01 16.45 41.79
C ILE A 833 20.02 14.92 41.85
N SER A 834 18.99 14.32 42.45
CA SER A 834 18.85 12.86 42.59
C SER A 834 19.03 12.09 41.28
N ASN A 835 19.56 10.86 41.35
CA ASN A 835 19.89 10.00 40.19
C ASN A 835 18.75 9.72 39.18
N ARG A 836 17.49 10.03 39.52
CA ARG A 836 16.32 9.86 38.63
C ARG A 836 15.99 11.07 37.76
N SER A 837 16.62 12.22 37.98
CA SER A 837 16.42 13.42 37.16
C SER A 837 17.16 13.34 35.82
N HIS A 838 16.69 14.08 34.82
CA HIS A 838 17.37 14.19 33.52
C HIS A 838 18.64 15.08 33.63
N GLU A 839 19.63 14.85 32.76
CA GLU A 839 20.96 15.49 32.80
C GLU A 839 20.91 17.04 32.94
N ARG A 840 20.11 17.72 32.11
CA ARG A 840 19.98 19.19 32.15
C ARG A 840 19.35 19.70 33.44
N ALA A 841 18.43 18.94 34.05
CA ALA A 841 17.84 19.30 35.33
C ALA A 841 18.87 19.18 36.45
N LYS A 842 19.66 18.09 36.47
CA LYS A 842 20.78 17.90 37.40
C LYS A 842 21.80 19.05 37.28
N GLN A 843 22.14 19.40 36.04
CA GLN A 843 23.08 20.50 35.76
C GLN A 843 22.56 21.84 36.29
N LYS A 844 21.32 22.23 35.96
CA LYS A 844 20.72 23.50 36.42
C LYS A 844 20.56 23.52 37.94
N ALA A 845 20.14 22.43 38.55
CA ALA A 845 20.00 22.35 40.00
C ALA A 845 21.36 22.49 40.72
N SER A 846 22.42 21.87 40.18
CA SER A 846 23.78 22.02 40.71
C SER A 846 24.27 23.47 40.63
N PHE A 847 24.02 24.17 39.52
CA PHE A 847 24.29 25.61 39.43
C PHE A 847 23.46 26.44 40.41
N GLY A 848 22.21 26.04 40.69
CA GLY A 848 21.38 26.67 41.70
C GLY A 848 22.02 26.61 43.08
N LEU A 849 22.45 25.41 43.49
CA LEU A 849 23.17 25.21 44.75
C LEU A 849 24.48 25.99 44.83
N LYS A 850 25.23 26.04 43.73
CA LYS A 850 26.43 26.88 43.63
C LYS A 850 26.11 28.34 43.96
N TYR A 851 25.14 28.95 43.28
CA TYR A 851 24.80 30.36 43.49
C TYR A 851 24.28 30.65 44.90
N LEU A 852 23.48 29.74 45.48
CA LEU A 852 23.04 29.85 46.87
C LEU A 852 24.22 29.79 47.85
N SER A 853 25.15 28.86 47.63
CA SER A 853 26.35 28.72 48.45
C SER A 853 27.35 29.87 48.30
N GLU A 854 27.39 30.54 47.16
CA GLU A 854 28.18 31.78 47.00
C GLU A 854 27.56 32.93 47.80
N SER A 855 26.22 32.97 47.86
CA SER A 855 25.45 33.98 48.58
C SER A 855 25.49 33.82 50.11
N SER A 856 25.82 32.62 50.63
CA SER A 856 25.97 32.38 52.08
C SER A 856 27.11 33.18 52.73
N ARG A 857 28.04 33.70 51.92
CA ARG A 857 29.22 34.46 52.38
C ARG A 857 28.91 35.94 52.63
N LEU A 858 27.68 36.40 52.39
CA LEU A 858 27.25 37.78 52.61
C LEU A 858 26.94 38.03 54.11
N PRO A 859 27.59 39.01 54.77
CA PRO A 859 27.47 39.24 56.23
C PRO A 859 26.06 39.57 56.74
N SER A 860 25.16 40.02 55.87
CA SER A 860 23.83 40.54 56.20
C SER A 860 22.77 39.45 56.46
N LEU A 861 23.00 38.19 56.07
CA LEU A 861 22.05 37.09 56.26
C LEU A 861 22.14 36.44 57.65
N THR A 862 23.27 36.59 58.34
CA THR A 862 23.57 35.94 59.64
C THR A 862 23.24 36.82 60.86
N ALA A 863 22.75 38.04 60.66
CA ALA A 863 22.61 39.03 61.74
C ALA A 863 21.21 39.13 62.39
N ASN A 864 20.16 38.55 61.78
CA ASN A 864 18.77 38.79 62.18
C ASN A 864 18.00 37.54 62.66
N SER A 865 18.65 36.62 63.37
CA SER A 865 17.94 35.56 64.11
C SER A 865 17.97 35.85 65.61
N ASP A 866 17.15 36.82 66.06
CA ASP A 866 16.77 36.90 67.47
C ASP A 866 15.71 35.81 67.75
N PRO A 867 15.84 35.02 68.84
CA PRO A 867 14.94 33.92 69.12
C PRO A 867 13.55 34.42 69.54
N GLN A 868 12.51 34.18 68.73
CA GLN A 868 11.13 34.37 69.16
C GLN A 868 10.71 33.29 70.17
N PRO A 869 9.98 33.65 71.25
CA PRO A 869 9.52 32.68 72.25
C PRO A 869 8.33 31.86 71.73
N PRO A 870 8.19 30.58 72.11
CA PRO A 870 7.06 29.77 71.71
C PRO A 870 5.79 30.22 72.46
N SER A 871 4.76 30.64 71.72
CA SER A 871 3.44 30.96 72.25
C SER A 871 2.63 29.70 72.56
N GLY A 872 2.40 29.45 73.87
CA GLY A 872 1.23 28.79 74.51
C GLY A 872 0.89 27.34 74.09
N PHE A 873 0.70 26.33 74.95
CA PHE A 873 -0.12 26.26 76.17
C PHE A 873 0.04 24.84 76.79
N CYS A 874 -0.16 24.74 78.10
CA CYS A 874 0.00 23.61 79.05
C CYS A 874 -0.80 22.33 78.71
N VAL A 875 -0.55 21.09 79.22
CA VAL A 875 -0.44 20.59 80.63
C VAL A 875 0.28 19.19 80.67
N PRO A 876 0.44 18.42 81.80
CA PRO A 876 1.77 18.12 82.39
C PRO A 876 2.07 16.61 82.64
N LEU A 877 3.24 16.38 83.26
CA LEU A 877 3.69 15.20 84.03
C LEU A 877 4.50 14.12 83.29
N VAL A 878 5.80 14.05 83.65
CA VAL A 878 6.52 12.90 84.24
C VAL A 878 7.98 12.80 83.73
N PHE A 879 8.89 13.17 84.65
CA PHE A 879 10.24 12.64 84.91
C PHE A 879 11.47 12.95 84.02
N ILE A 880 12.36 13.78 84.59
CA ILE A 880 13.80 13.57 84.89
C ILE A 880 14.65 12.84 83.82
N CYS A 881 15.51 13.59 83.11
CA CYS A 881 16.96 13.38 83.09
C CYS A 881 17.70 14.46 82.29
N SER A 882 18.56 15.18 83.00
CA SER A 882 19.88 15.67 82.60
C SER A 882 20.25 15.55 81.11
N LYS A 883 20.10 16.64 80.34
CA LYS A 883 20.97 16.88 79.18
C LYS A 883 21.54 18.28 79.28
N LYS A 884 22.87 18.33 79.26
CA LYS A 884 23.69 19.53 79.13
C LYS A 884 23.04 20.49 78.12
N SER A 885 22.92 21.76 78.51
CA SER A 885 22.80 22.86 77.56
C SER A 885 23.97 22.73 76.58
N MET A 886 23.66 22.34 75.34
CA MET A 886 24.64 22.39 74.26
C MET A 886 24.67 23.83 73.75
N ALA A 887 25.83 24.46 73.88
CA ALA A 887 26.12 25.73 73.21
C ALA A 887 25.80 25.60 71.71
N PRO A 888 25.38 26.69 71.03
CA PRO A 888 25.09 26.64 69.60
C PRO A 888 26.30 26.12 68.85
N VAL A 889 26.16 24.97 68.19
CA VAL A 889 27.22 24.34 67.41
C VAL A 889 27.49 25.25 66.22
N SER A 890 28.65 25.93 66.23
CA SER A 890 29.12 26.71 65.09
C SER A 890 29.25 25.78 63.88
N CYS A 891 28.80 26.24 62.72
CA CYS A 891 28.98 25.50 61.48
C CYS A 891 30.47 25.37 61.16
N PRO A 892 31.00 24.19 60.83
CA PRO A 892 32.41 24.02 60.48
C PRO A 892 32.81 24.79 59.22
N LEU A 893 31.86 25.03 58.29
CA LEU A 893 32.10 25.80 57.07
C LEU A 893 32.03 27.32 57.27
N HIS A 894 31.09 27.82 58.07
CA HIS A 894 30.85 29.26 58.22
C HIS A 894 31.33 29.83 59.56
N SER A 895 31.76 28.98 60.49
CA SER A 895 32.17 29.32 61.87
C SER A 895 31.13 30.08 62.72
N ILE A 896 29.88 30.19 62.24
CA ILE A 896 28.73 30.85 62.85
C ILE A 896 27.54 29.86 62.86
N ALA A 897 26.53 30.08 63.71
CA ALA A 897 25.28 29.30 63.67
C ALA A 897 24.60 29.46 62.29
N CYS A 898 24.22 28.35 61.67
CA CYS A 898 23.68 28.35 60.32
C CYS A 898 22.51 27.35 60.20
N GLU A 899 21.36 27.77 59.68
CA GLU A 899 20.21 26.89 59.42
C GLU A 899 20.06 26.62 57.91
N GLU A 900 19.31 25.57 57.55
CA GLU A 900 19.22 25.03 56.18
C GLU A 900 18.89 26.09 55.11
N ASP A 901 17.83 26.88 55.31
CA ASP A 901 17.37 27.88 54.33
C ASP A 901 17.83 29.31 54.62
N SER A 902 18.11 29.67 55.87
CA SER A 902 18.53 31.03 56.25
C SER A 902 19.99 31.33 55.88
N SER A 903 20.83 30.29 55.81
CA SER A 903 22.28 30.42 55.60
C SER A 903 22.79 29.81 54.30
N PHE A 904 21.93 29.21 53.49
CA PHE A 904 22.28 28.55 52.21
C PHE A 904 23.49 27.61 52.29
N CYS A 905 23.71 27.00 53.46
CA CYS A 905 24.85 26.14 53.72
C CYS A 905 24.66 24.76 53.10
N LEU A 906 25.51 24.38 52.13
CA LEU A 906 25.41 23.08 51.43
C LEU A 906 25.52 21.87 52.38
N LEU A 907 26.30 22.00 53.47
CA LEU A 907 26.45 20.95 54.48
C LEU A 907 25.16 20.75 55.29
N ARG A 908 24.53 21.84 55.74
CA ARG A 908 23.28 21.75 56.50
C ARG A 908 22.09 21.39 55.61
N GLY A 909 22.07 21.88 54.36
CA GLY A 909 21.07 21.53 53.36
C GLY A 909 21.20 20.12 52.76
N ASN A 910 22.03 19.24 53.33
CA ASN A 910 22.26 17.86 52.89
C ASN A 910 22.63 17.70 51.39
N ALA A 911 23.26 18.73 50.82
CA ALA A 911 23.54 18.80 49.38
C ALA A 911 24.86 18.14 48.98
N ILE A 912 25.80 17.98 49.92
CA ILE A 912 27.17 17.52 49.63
C ILE A 912 27.18 16.09 49.10
N LYS A 913 26.50 15.15 49.76
CA LYS A 913 26.47 13.75 49.32
C LYS A 913 25.86 13.58 47.92
N PRO A 914 24.68 14.14 47.61
CA PRO A 914 24.13 14.10 46.25
C PRO A 914 25.07 14.70 45.19
N LEU A 915 25.75 15.81 45.51
CA LEU A 915 26.72 16.43 44.60
C LEU A 915 27.96 15.55 44.37
N VAL A 916 28.45 14.86 45.40
CA VAL A 916 29.55 13.89 45.27
C VAL A 916 29.13 12.69 44.41
N GLU A 917 27.90 12.19 44.57
CA GLU A 917 27.36 11.12 43.73
C GLU A 917 27.31 11.52 42.24
N LEU A 918 27.04 12.79 41.92
CA LEU A 918 27.04 13.32 40.54
C LEU A 918 28.44 13.38 39.89
N LEU A 919 29.52 13.29 40.66
CA LEU A 919 30.87 13.21 40.07
C LEU A 919 31.05 11.93 39.23
N ASN A 920 30.25 10.89 39.52
CA ASN A 920 30.24 9.62 38.77
C ASN A 920 29.17 9.58 37.66
N ASP A 921 28.52 10.71 37.32
CA ASP A 921 27.51 10.77 36.25
C ASP A 921 28.14 10.57 34.85
N GLU A 922 27.40 9.97 33.92
CA GLU A 922 27.86 9.73 32.54
C GLU A 922 28.07 11.04 31.76
N ASN A 923 27.35 12.11 32.12
CA ASN A 923 27.41 13.37 31.40
C ASN A 923 28.44 14.34 32.03
N THR A 924 29.48 14.67 31.26
CA THR A 924 30.55 15.60 31.65
C THR A 924 30.05 16.99 32.07
N GLN A 925 28.96 17.50 31.48
CA GLN A 925 28.39 18.80 31.84
C GLN A 925 27.72 18.78 33.21
N VAL A 926 27.17 17.64 33.62
CA VAL A 926 26.64 17.43 34.98
C VAL A 926 27.78 17.37 35.98
N GLN A 927 28.85 16.63 35.65
CA GLN A 927 30.07 16.58 36.46
C GLN A 927 30.67 17.97 36.66
N ILE A 928 30.80 18.78 35.59
CA ILE A 928 31.30 20.17 35.68
C ILE A 928 30.44 21.00 36.65
N ALA A 929 29.11 20.96 36.51
CA ALA A 929 28.22 21.74 37.37
C ALA A 929 28.29 21.29 38.85
N ALA A 930 28.44 19.98 39.10
CA ALA A 930 28.62 19.45 40.45
C ALA A 930 29.97 19.87 41.07
N VAL A 931 31.05 19.82 40.30
CA VAL A 931 32.39 20.30 40.69
C VAL A 931 32.35 21.80 41.02
N GLU A 932 31.67 22.61 40.19
CA GLU A 932 31.54 24.04 40.46
C GLU A 932 30.77 24.30 41.77
N ALA A 933 29.70 23.57 42.04
CA ALA A 933 28.96 23.69 43.30
C ALA A 933 29.80 23.24 44.50
N LEU A 934 30.53 22.14 44.41
CA LEU A 934 31.40 21.66 45.49
C LEU A 934 32.61 22.59 45.71
N SER A 935 33.09 23.26 44.67
CA SER A 935 34.21 24.20 44.78
C SER A 935 33.90 25.37 45.72
N THR A 936 32.62 25.77 45.86
CA THR A 936 32.21 26.85 46.79
C THR A 936 32.45 26.47 48.25
N VAL A 937 32.50 25.18 48.58
CA VAL A 937 32.79 24.68 49.93
C VAL A 937 34.30 24.71 50.22
N VAL A 938 35.11 24.46 49.18
CA VAL A 938 36.56 24.23 49.26
C VAL A 938 37.37 25.52 49.03
N SER A 939 36.73 26.60 48.56
CA SER A 939 37.40 27.84 48.15
C SER A 939 38.12 28.60 49.28
N ASP A 940 37.78 28.37 50.55
CA ASP A 940 38.50 28.94 51.70
C ASP A 940 39.27 27.86 52.45
N SER A 941 40.59 28.05 52.58
CA SER A 941 41.48 27.11 53.26
C SER A 941 41.15 26.94 54.74
N GLN A 942 40.61 27.97 55.40
CA GLN A 942 40.29 27.91 56.83
C GLN A 942 38.99 27.13 57.05
N SER A 943 37.95 27.36 56.24
CA SER A 943 36.73 26.56 56.28
C SER A 943 36.98 25.10 55.89
N LEU A 944 37.84 24.85 54.90
CA LEU A 944 38.21 23.51 54.48
C LEU A 944 38.92 22.73 55.59
N LYS A 945 39.85 23.37 56.33
CA LYS A 945 40.53 22.75 57.47
C LYS A 945 39.54 22.40 58.60
N ASN A 946 38.57 23.27 58.86
CA ASN A 946 37.57 23.09 59.91
C ASN A 946 36.54 22.00 59.56
N ALA A 947 36.24 21.80 58.27
CA ALA A 947 35.23 20.86 57.79
C ALA A 947 35.81 19.55 57.20
N ALA A 948 37.13 19.37 57.20
CA ALA A 948 37.80 18.24 56.54
C ALA A 948 37.25 16.87 56.99
N GLU A 949 37.09 16.65 58.30
CA GLU A 949 36.58 15.38 58.85
C GLU A 949 35.13 15.09 58.42
N GLU A 950 34.28 16.12 58.31
CA GLU A 950 32.90 15.96 57.88
C GLU A 950 32.78 15.75 56.36
N LEU A 951 33.63 16.41 55.57
CA LEU A 951 33.68 16.23 54.12
C LEU A 951 34.22 14.85 53.72
N GLU A 952 35.15 14.30 54.52
CA GLU A 952 35.67 12.94 54.36
C GLU A 952 34.58 11.88 54.59
N GLN A 953 33.66 12.08 55.55
CA GLN A 953 32.52 11.17 55.76
C GLN A 953 31.61 11.05 54.53
N PHE A 954 31.60 12.07 53.66
CA PHE A 954 30.86 12.05 52.40
C PHE A 954 31.70 11.52 51.21
N GLY A 955 32.98 11.18 51.41
CA GLY A 955 33.87 10.66 50.38
C GLY A 955 34.27 11.70 49.33
N LEU A 956 34.22 13.00 49.66
CA LEU A 956 34.45 14.09 48.70
C LEU A 956 35.85 14.04 48.08
N PHE A 957 36.88 13.83 48.90
CA PHE A 957 38.27 13.91 48.48
C PHE A 957 38.64 12.76 47.54
N ASP A 958 38.28 11.53 47.91
CA ASP A 958 38.45 10.34 47.07
C ASP A 958 37.74 10.49 45.72
N ALA A 959 36.48 10.94 45.74
CA ALA A 959 35.68 11.09 44.51
C ALA A 959 36.30 12.08 43.53
N VAL A 960 36.74 13.25 44.02
CA VAL A 960 37.37 14.30 43.18
C VAL A 960 38.74 13.84 42.66
N ILE A 961 39.55 13.20 43.50
CA ILE A 961 40.90 12.73 43.12
C ILE A 961 40.81 11.58 42.11
N ASN A 962 39.91 10.63 42.32
CA ASN A 962 39.71 9.52 41.38
C ASN A 962 39.18 10.02 40.04
N LEU A 963 38.20 10.93 40.03
CA LEU A 963 37.73 11.55 38.79
C LEU A 963 38.86 12.30 38.06
N PHE A 964 39.70 13.06 38.79
CA PHE A 964 40.83 13.77 38.18
C PHE A 964 41.87 12.84 37.53
N LYS A 965 42.09 11.63 38.09
CA LYS A 965 43.00 10.62 37.49
C LYS A 965 42.49 10.08 36.16
N GLU A 966 41.18 10.01 35.97
CA GLU A 966 40.55 9.41 34.78
C GLU A 966 40.20 10.43 33.69
N VAL A 967 40.02 11.70 34.07
CA VAL A 967 39.56 12.77 33.18
C VAL A 967 40.61 13.13 32.13
N ARG A 968 40.14 13.23 30.88
CA ARG A 968 40.94 13.72 29.74
C ARG A 968 41.13 15.23 29.78
N PRO A 969 42.18 15.79 29.11
CA PRO A 969 42.37 17.23 29.04
C PRO A 969 41.14 17.98 28.49
N GLY A 970 40.67 19.00 29.21
CA GLY A 970 39.47 19.76 28.87
C GLY A 970 38.94 20.59 30.05
N GLU A 971 37.72 21.10 29.93
CA GLU A 971 37.11 22.00 30.93
C GLU A 971 36.95 21.32 32.31
N LEU A 972 36.49 20.06 32.33
CA LEU A 972 36.34 19.32 33.60
C LEU A 972 37.68 19.15 34.33
N GLN A 973 38.78 18.90 33.61
CA GLN A 973 40.13 18.81 34.19
C GLN A 973 40.55 20.15 34.81
N GLU A 974 40.23 21.27 34.15
CA GLU A 974 40.52 22.61 34.67
C GLU A 974 39.73 22.91 35.95
N ARG A 975 38.48 22.46 36.06
CA ARG A 975 37.68 22.67 37.29
C ARG A 975 38.08 21.73 38.43
N LEU A 976 38.49 20.51 38.13
CA LEU A 976 38.92 19.55 39.15
C LEU A 976 40.28 19.92 39.75
N ILE A 977 41.21 20.42 38.93
CA ILE A 977 42.56 20.71 39.42
C ILE A 977 42.59 21.86 40.42
N THR A 978 41.67 22.82 40.34
CA THR A 978 41.55 23.91 41.32
C THR A 978 41.12 23.36 42.69
N MET A 979 40.25 22.34 42.71
CA MET A 979 39.88 21.64 43.95
C MET A 979 41.04 20.80 44.49
N VAL A 980 41.73 20.04 43.64
CA VAL A 980 42.91 19.23 44.03
C VAL A 980 44.02 20.13 44.59
N GLU A 981 44.27 21.28 43.99
CA GLU A 981 45.23 22.26 44.48
C GLU A 981 44.79 22.83 45.84
N SER A 982 43.50 23.10 46.03
CA SER A 982 42.96 23.54 47.33
C SER A 982 43.10 22.47 48.43
N PHE A 983 42.86 21.19 48.09
CA PHE A 983 43.09 20.06 49.00
C PHE A 983 44.56 19.94 49.40
N SER A 984 45.48 20.18 48.45
CA SER A 984 46.91 20.14 48.71
C SER A 984 47.40 21.20 49.71
N ARG A 985 46.59 22.21 50.04
CA ARG A 985 46.96 23.23 51.05
C ARG A 985 46.71 22.79 52.49
N VAL A 986 46.02 21.66 52.69
CA VAL A 986 45.63 21.17 54.02
C VAL A 986 46.44 19.91 54.37
N GLU A 987 47.27 20.00 55.41
CA GLU A 987 48.22 18.94 55.79
C GLU A 987 47.57 17.60 56.16
N THR A 988 46.36 17.61 56.72
CA THR A 988 45.65 16.37 57.09
C THR A 988 45.23 15.56 55.86
N ILE A 989 44.75 16.24 54.82
CA ILE A 989 44.34 15.61 53.54
C ILE A 989 45.58 15.20 52.73
N LEU A 990 46.65 16.00 52.78
CA LEU A 990 47.91 15.69 52.09
C LEU A 990 48.53 14.34 52.49
N GLN A 991 48.39 13.93 53.76
CA GLN A 991 49.01 12.69 54.25
C GLN A 991 48.50 11.46 53.49
N ASP A 992 47.20 11.43 53.19
CA ASP A 992 46.52 10.28 52.57
C ASP A 992 46.89 10.10 51.08
N TYR A 993 47.21 11.19 50.37
CA TYR A 993 47.49 11.16 48.92
C TYR A 993 48.96 11.42 48.53
N SER A 994 49.83 11.70 49.51
CA SER A 994 51.26 12.01 49.27
C SER A 994 52.05 10.88 48.58
N THR A 995 51.57 9.64 48.67
CA THR A 995 52.21 8.44 48.09
C THR A 995 51.53 7.92 46.82
N ASP A 996 50.46 8.57 46.37
CA ASP A 996 49.67 8.14 45.21
C ASP A 996 50.38 8.47 43.88
N GLN A 997 51.04 7.47 43.30
CA GLN A 997 51.76 7.61 42.03
C GLN A 997 50.84 7.92 40.84
N HIS A 998 49.56 7.51 40.89
CA HIS A 998 48.61 7.78 39.82
C HIS A 998 48.16 9.23 39.83
N LEU A 999 47.94 9.81 41.01
CA LEU A 999 47.66 11.24 41.17
C LEU A 999 48.85 12.10 40.69
N VAL A 1000 50.08 11.76 41.08
CA VAL A 1000 51.27 12.49 40.63
C VAL A 1000 51.42 12.43 39.11
N ARG A 1001 51.16 11.27 38.50
CA ARG A 1001 51.17 11.12 37.04
C ARG A 1001 50.12 12.01 36.36
N ALA A 1002 48.89 12.02 36.86
CA ALA A 1002 47.83 12.87 36.33
C ALA A 1002 48.16 14.38 36.44
N LEU A 1003 48.76 14.80 37.56
CA LEU A 1003 49.23 16.18 37.76
C LEU A 1003 50.36 16.55 36.79
N VAL A 1004 51.32 15.66 36.55
CA VAL A 1004 52.40 15.88 35.56
C VAL A 1004 51.84 15.96 34.14
N GLU A 1005 50.84 15.14 33.82
CA GLU A 1005 50.17 15.17 32.52
C GLU A 1005 49.40 16.49 32.31
N ALA A 1006 48.67 16.95 33.34
CA ALA A 1006 48.03 18.26 33.36
C ALA A 1006 49.03 19.43 33.25
N LEU A 1007 50.21 19.32 33.89
CA LEU A 1007 51.29 20.31 33.76
C LEU A 1007 51.89 20.35 32.35
N ARG A 1008 51.93 19.22 31.64
CA ARG A 1008 52.48 19.14 30.28
C ARG A 1008 51.48 19.63 29.23
N HIS A 1009 50.24 19.16 29.32
CA HIS A 1009 49.23 19.28 28.27
C HIS A 1009 48.07 20.25 28.59
N GLY A 1010 47.94 20.72 29.83
CA GLY A 1010 46.87 21.63 30.23
C GLY A 1010 47.03 23.06 29.71
N ASN A 1011 46.00 23.89 29.89
CA ASN A 1011 46.07 25.33 29.58
C ASN A 1011 46.91 26.08 30.63
N SER A 1012 47.13 27.40 30.46
CA SER A 1012 47.97 28.18 31.37
C SER A 1012 47.53 28.10 32.85
N ASN A 1013 46.22 28.07 33.11
CA ASN A 1013 45.67 27.97 34.46
C ASN A 1013 45.88 26.57 35.03
N THR A 1014 45.53 25.52 34.26
CA THR A 1014 45.73 24.12 34.63
C THR A 1014 47.19 23.84 34.96
N LYS A 1015 48.14 24.33 34.15
CA LYS A 1015 49.58 24.16 34.42
C LYS A 1015 50.01 24.79 35.73
N ARG A 1016 49.52 25.99 36.03
CA ARG A 1016 49.82 26.69 37.28
C ARG A 1016 49.29 25.91 38.49
N HIS A 1017 48.02 25.53 38.48
CA HIS A 1017 47.43 24.75 39.58
C HIS A 1017 48.07 23.36 39.73
N ALA A 1018 48.46 22.70 38.63
CA ALA A 1018 49.20 21.45 38.66
C ALA A 1018 50.57 21.60 39.33
N GLN A 1019 51.29 22.67 39.00
CA GLN A 1019 52.58 22.98 39.60
C GLN A 1019 52.44 23.25 41.10
N ASP A 1020 51.46 24.07 41.49
CA ASP A 1020 51.21 24.42 42.89
C ASP A 1020 50.83 23.17 43.72
N ALA A 1021 49.98 22.29 43.18
CA ALA A 1021 49.63 21.02 43.80
C ALA A 1021 50.85 20.07 43.96
N LEU A 1022 51.69 19.95 42.93
CA LEU A 1022 52.92 19.14 42.98
C LEU A 1022 53.96 19.69 43.98
N THR A 1023 54.08 21.01 44.12
CA THR A 1023 54.93 21.61 45.15
C THR A 1023 54.43 21.31 46.55
N ASN A 1024 53.12 21.38 46.77
CA ASN A 1024 52.52 21.12 48.08
C ASN A 1024 52.60 19.63 48.47
N LEU A 1025 52.51 18.73 47.49
CA LEU A 1025 52.77 17.28 47.67
C LEU A 1025 54.26 16.95 47.84
N ARG A 1026 55.16 17.95 47.85
CA ARG A 1026 56.62 17.81 47.97
C ARG A 1026 57.27 16.94 46.87
N GLN A 1027 56.61 16.81 45.73
CA GLN A 1027 57.11 16.04 44.57
C GLN A 1027 58.09 16.84 43.71
N ILE A 1028 58.07 18.17 43.83
CA ILE A 1028 59.02 19.09 43.19
C ILE A 1028 59.51 20.11 44.23
N SER A 1029 60.81 20.44 44.23
CA SER A 1029 61.38 21.46 45.11
C SER A 1029 60.97 22.86 44.65
N GLY A 1030 60.27 23.60 45.52
CA GLY A 1030 59.68 24.90 45.18
C GLY A 1030 60.66 25.91 44.59
N VAL A 1031 60.38 26.39 43.39
CA VAL A 1031 60.97 27.62 42.84
C VAL A 1031 60.01 28.75 43.17
N GLY A 1032 60.29 29.46 44.26
CA GLY A 1032 59.51 30.62 44.68
C GLY A 1032 59.51 31.73 43.61
N GLY A 1033 58.31 32.18 43.24
CA GLY A 1033 58.12 33.33 42.36
C GLY A 1033 58.59 34.63 43.02
N LYS A 1034 59.40 35.41 42.30
CA LYS A 1034 59.48 36.86 42.48
C LYS A 1034 58.55 37.51 41.47
N SER A 1035 57.72 38.41 41.97
CA SER A 1035 56.78 39.22 41.22
C SER A 1035 57.43 39.92 40.01
N SER A 1036 56.81 39.76 38.84
CA SER A 1036 57.14 40.56 37.66
C SER A 1036 56.32 41.86 37.69
N ASN A 1037 57.00 42.98 37.95
CA ASN A 1037 56.55 44.30 37.54
C ASN A 1037 56.47 44.35 35.99
N PRO A 1038 55.44 44.98 35.38
CA PRO A 1038 55.36 45.12 33.94
C PRO A 1038 56.07 46.40 33.51
N SER A 1039 57.16 46.28 32.76
CA SER A 1039 57.54 47.26 31.73
C SER A 1039 58.86 46.89 31.07
N ARG A 1040 58.78 46.27 29.89
CA ARG A 1040 59.69 46.64 28.79
C ARG A 1040 59.17 46.13 27.45
N VAL A 1041 58.58 47.07 26.73
CA VAL A 1041 58.39 47.06 25.27
C VAL A 1041 59.73 46.73 24.60
N LYS A 1042 59.76 45.68 23.78
CA LYS A 1042 60.78 45.50 22.74
C LYS A 1042 60.12 45.72 21.39
N LYS A 1043 60.54 46.83 20.75
CA LYS A 1043 60.35 47.11 19.33
C LYS A 1043 61.11 46.09 18.47
N SER A 1044 60.53 45.83 17.30
CA SER A 1044 61.12 45.12 16.17
C SER A 1044 62.48 45.68 15.74
N ASN A 1045 63.36 44.80 15.26
CA ASN A 1045 63.82 44.85 13.88
C ASN A 1045 64.77 43.68 13.54
N ARG A 1046 64.54 43.16 12.33
CA ARG A 1046 65.21 42.07 11.59
C ARG A 1046 64.79 40.65 11.93
#